data_AF-A0A412H7V7-F1
#
_entry.id   AF-A0A412H7V7-F1
#
_cell.length_a   1.000
_cell.length_b   1.000
_cell.length_c   1.000
_cell.angle_alpha   90.00
_cell.angle_beta   90.00
_cell.angle_gamma   90.00
#
_symmetry.space_group_name_H-M   'P 1'
#
loop_
_entity.id
_entity.type
_entity.pdbx_description
1 polymer ?
#
loop_
_entity_poly.entity_id
_entity_poly.type
_entity_poly.pdbx_seq_one_letter_code
_entity_poly.pdbx_strand_id
1 'polypeptide(L)'
;MKISNLLYMGALSTLALMSCTNNDDNSEWYGSEGIVFTTAIQSRVSGNTWNANDEVGIYMMNAGSGIEAATAQNKKYIAQTNGTLTAAPGNGIYLPESGNVDFIAYYPYTTSVSGNKLAVNVSDQSNPAAIDLIYSNGTKGVAATTATTISLGFTHQLTKVTLNVTKDETIETLNGLGVNIKGISTEGEFNLADGTLTATAGTNNKDVAMYIDAQGTTATATAIILPTAASTDQTSLNLTFNLNGQSFTHTISDASIFEKGTNVSFNAKLSINNGKPVVTVGNATISNWTEKPGGDINVDFDGGTQPGGETVVFEESFATSQGNFEIDNKQLPEGGTFVWKHDAGTPEGGSPYYYMKASAFINKAPKASESWLISPEVDLSTATNATLTFMHIINHAGDMQTQQTLWVTETSTENWQQVTIPNYPAGNNWNEVSSGNIDLSAYAGKKIKFAFKYVSTTAAAATWEVYDVKVVANGEGGGTVDPEPEPGTAETIFLETCGQTNVGSTKYKINDYTGWDNNETLTFRDEFAGEFQNADVRATSTLDNNVWLPAYTQSIEKPAGLKISGFNVSNYTSLSLEYDIAANVTPANQNIIKVRTDKGNLTIESKEFAANNKYQTVTVSLPDDITYIEFVSDADNTVGFRLDNIKLTGISK
;
A
#
# COMPACT_ATOMS: atom_id res chain seq x y z
N MET A 1 -41.81 -75.89 -26.97
CA MET A 1 -41.65 -77.17 -26.24
C MET A 1 -40.22 -77.23 -25.74
N LYS A 2 -39.86 -77.51 -24.48
CA LYS A 2 -40.54 -77.57 -23.15
C LYS A 2 -39.45 -77.08 -22.15
N ILE A 3 -39.67 -76.10 -21.26
CA ILE A 3 -40.28 -76.21 -19.93
C ILE A 3 -39.79 -77.41 -19.08
N SER A 4 -38.93 -77.11 -18.10
CA SER A 4 -39.08 -77.41 -16.65
C SER A 4 -37.76 -77.01 -15.94
N ASN A 5 -37.76 -76.18 -14.88
CA ASN A 5 -38.24 -76.41 -13.49
C ASN A 5 -37.46 -77.53 -12.78
N LEU A 6 -37.14 -77.47 -11.48
CA LEU A 6 -37.47 -76.58 -10.34
C LEU A 6 -36.11 -76.28 -9.60
N LEU A 7 -35.93 -75.53 -8.50
CA LEU A 7 -36.77 -75.16 -7.34
C LEU A 7 -36.40 -73.74 -6.81
N TYR A 8 -36.77 -73.42 -5.57
CA TYR A 8 -36.50 -72.16 -4.83
C TYR A 8 -36.34 -72.45 -3.32
N MET A 9 -36.03 -71.39 -2.55
CA MET A 9 -36.03 -71.25 -1.07
C MET A 9 -34.74 -71.66 -0.33
N GLY A 10 -34.28 -70.91 0.68
CA GLY A 10 -34.85 -69.69 1.27
C GLY A 10 -33.84 -68.88 2.09
N ALA A 11 -34.22 -67.65 2.44
CA ALA A 11 -33.35 -66.69 3.12
C ALA A 11 -33.40 -66.80 4.65
N LEU A 12 -32.31 -66.43 5.33
CA LEU A 12 -32.33 -65.82 6.66
C LEU A 12 -31.09 -64.92 6.86
N SER A 13 -31.26 -63.83 7.61
CA SER A 13 -30.22 -62.88 8.03
C SER A 13 -29.37 -63.45 9.20
N THR A 14 -28.27 -62.89 9.72
CA THR A 14 -27.87 -61.48 10.00
C THR A 14 -26.34 -61.29 10.12
N LEU A 15 -25.91 -60.01 10.11
CA LEU A 15 -24.60 -59.43 10.46
C LEU A 15 -23.63 -60.24 11.37
N ALA A 16 -22.34 -60.22 10.99
CA ALA A 16 -21.22 -59.81 11.86
C ALA A 16 -20.09 -59.21 10.98
N LEU A 17 -19.36 -58.20 11.49
CA LEU A 17 -18.26 -57.50 10.79
C LEU A 17 -16.90 -57.77 11.44
N MET A 18 -15.83 -57.47 10.68
CA MET A 18 -14.40 -57.57 11.03
C MET A 18 -13.84 -59.03 11.03
N SER A 19 -12.61 -59.30 10.61
CA SER A 19 -11.42 -58.43 10.45
C SER A 19 -10.47 -58.93 9.33
N CYS A 20 -9.82 -57.98 8.63
CA CYS A 20 -8.53 -58.03 7.89
C CYS A 20 -8.10 -59.27 7.06
N THR A 21 -7.37 -59.15 5.94
CA THR A 21 -6.44 -58.09 5.49
C THR A 21 -6.65 -57.71 4.03
N ASN A 22 -6.62 -56.42 3.71
CA ASN A 22 -6.50 -55.96 2.32
C ASN A 22 -5.06 -56.09 1.81
N ASN A 23 -4.94 -56.19 0.49
CA ASN A 23 -3.68 -56.33 -0.25
C ASN A 23 -2.97 -54.97 -0.35
N ASP A 24 -1.63 -54.95 -0.35
CA ASP A 24 -0.84 -53.74 -0.58
C ASP A 24 -0.98 -53.25 -2.03
N ASP A 25 -1.58 -52.07 -2.22
CA ASP A 25 -1.47 -51.26 -3.45
C ASP A 25 -0.72 -49.95 -3.10
N ASN A 26 0.56 -50.10 -2.76
CA ASN A 26 1.42 -48.96 -2.40
C ASN A 26 2.03 -48.30 -3.65
N SER A 27 1.16 -47.72 -4.47
CA SER A 27 1.49 -47.01 -5.71
C SER A 27 0.72 -45.69 -5.76
N GLU A 28 1.01 -44.77 -4.83
CA GLU A 28 0.45 -43.43 -4.87
C GLU A 28 0.90 -42.69 -6.13
N TRP A 29 -0.10 -42.21 -6.87
CA TRP A 29 0.05 -41.52 -8.15
C TRP A 29 0.61 -40.11 -7.91
N TYR A 30 1.90 -39.91 -8.18
CA TYR A 30 2.55 -38.59 -8.11
C TYR A 30 1.82 -37.57 -9.01
N GLY A 31 1.40 -36.44 -8.43
CA GLY A 31 0.82 -35.31 -9.17
C GLY A 31 1.76 -34.80 -10.26
N SER A 32 1.20 -34.49 -11.43
CA SER A 32 1.92 -34.47 -12.72
C SER A 32 2.84 -33.28 -12.99
N GLU A 33 3.09 -32.39 -12.02
CA GLU A 33 3.68 -31.05 -12.30
C GLU A 33 4.97 -30.71 -11.52
N GLY A 34 5.43 -31.58 -10.60
CA GLY A 34 6.67 -31.38 -9.84
C GLY A 34 6.53 -30.48 -8.62
N ILE A 35 7.65 -30.16 -7.97
CA ILE A 35 7.68 -29.38 -6.72
C ILE A 35 7.31 -27.92 -6.99
N VAL A 36 6.51 -27.33 -6.09
CA VAL A 36 6.22 -25.89 -6.04
C VAL A 36 7.26 -25.17 -5.17
N PHE A 37 7.79 -24.06 -5.67
CA PHE A 37 8.68 -23.19 -4.89
C PHE A 37 7.92 -21.99 -4.35
N THR A 38 8.35 -21.44 -3.21
CA THR A 38 8.00 -20.09 -2.78
C THR A 38 9.21 -19.18 -2.99
N THR A 39 8.98 -17.89 -3.17
CA THR A 39 10.05 -16.90 -3.33
C THR A 39 10.05 -15.89 -2.20
N ALA A 40 11.21 -15.28 -1.97
CA ALA A 40 11.36 -14.08 -1.16
C ALA A 40 12.47 -13.23 -1.77
N ILE A 41 12.23 -11.95 -2.04
CA ILE A 41 13.27 -11.00 -2.44
C ILE A 41 13.80 -10.35 -1.16
N GLN A 42 15.12 -10.15 -1.00
CA GLN A 42 15.67 -9.58 0.24
C GLN A 42 15.32 -8.08 0.48
N SER A 43 14.14 -7.82 1.02
CA SER A 43 14.03 -7.19 2.35
C SER A 43 12.67 -7.51 2.99
N ARG A 44 12.47 -7.08 4.25
CA ARG A 44 11.38 -7.55 5.12
C ARG A 44 10.05 -6.85 4.87
N VAL A 45 9.40 -7.12 3.74
CA VAL A 45 7.94 -6.98 3.56
C VAL A 45 7.49 -8.11 2.65
N SER A 46 6.33 -8.73 2.90
CA SER A 46 5.72 -9.69 1.98
C SER A 46 5.08 -8.97 0.78
N GLY A 47 5.91 -8.29 -0.01
CA GLY A 47 5.58 -7.73 -1.31
C GLY A 47 6.17 -8.63 -2.39
N ASN A 48 5.43 -9.68 -2.79
CA ASN A 48 5.84 -10.56 -3.87
C ASN A 48 5.70 -9.82 -5.20
N THR A 49 6.71 -9.04 -5.54
CA THR A 49 6.81 -8.27 -6.79
C THR A 49 7.13 -9.20 -7.97
N TRP A 50 6.20 -10.12 -8.25
CA TRP A 50 6.18 -10.95 -9.44
C TRP A 50 4.92 -10.61 -10.23
N ASN A 51 5.10 -10.27 -11.50
CA ASN A 51 4.00 -10.18 -12.43
C ASN A 51 3.51 -11.60 -12.73
N ALA A 52 2.20 -11.75 -12.96
CA ALA A 52 1.66 -13.01 -13.43
C ALA A 52 2.37 -13.43 -14.73
N ASN A 53 2.81 -14.68 -14.79
CA ASN A 53 3.57 -15.28 -15.90
C ASN A 53 5.06 -14.89 -16.00
N ASP A 54 5.64 -14.20 -15.02
CA ASP A 54 7.09 -14.00 -14.98
C ASP A 54 7.85 -15.34 -14.97
N GLU A 55 8.85 -15.46 -15.83
CA GLU A 55 9.50 -16.75 -16.11
C GLU A 55 10.83 -16.90 -15.36
N VAL A 56 10.99 -17.97 -14.59
CA VAL A 56 12.17 -18.25 -13.74
C VAL A 56 12.89 -19.50 -14.24
N GLY A 57 14.22 -19.47 -14.32
CA GLY A 57 15.04 -20.65 -14.57
C GLY A 57 15.56 -21.27 -13.28
N ILE A 58 15.24 -22.52 -13.01
CA ILE A 58 15.65 -23.25 -11.79
C ILE A 58 16.58 -24.43 -12.14
N TYR A 59 17.61 -24.60 -11.33
CA TYR A 59 18.53 -25.73 -11.33
C TYR A 59 18.44 -26.47 -9.99
N MET A 60 18.54 -27.80 -10.04
CA MET A 60 18.68 -28.66 -8.87
C MET A 60 19.94 -29.51 -9.01
N MET A 61 20.70 -29.66 -7.93
CA MET A 61 21.89 -30.51 -7.86
C MET A 61 21.94 -31.24 -6.52
N ASN A 62 22.68 -32.34 -6.43
CA ASN A 62 22.95 -33.00 -5.15
C ASN A 62 23.71 -32.03 -4.23
N ALA A 63 23.40 -32.02 -2.93
CA ALA A 63 23.96 -31.04 -2.00
C ALA A 63 25.50 -30.99 -2.02
N GLY A 64 26.06 -29.79 -2.13
CA GLY A 64 27.51 -29.56 -2.23
C GLY A 64 28.12 -29.82 -3.62
N SER A 65 27.32 -30.18 -4.63
CA SER A 65 27.79 -30.31 -6.01
C SER A 65 27.77 -28.97 -6.75
N GLY A 66 28.63 -28.82 -7.77
CA GLY A 66 28.59 -27.66 -8.68
C GLY A 66 27.46 -27.76 -9.71
N ILE A 67 27.11 -26.64 -10.34
CA ILE A 67 26.04 -26.55 -11.35
C ILE A 67 26.26 -27.46 -12.58
N GLU A 68 27.52 -27.76 -12.92
CA GLU A 68 27.89 -28.74 -13.96
C GLU A 68 27.35 -30.16 -13.70
N ALA A 69 27.05 -30.49 -12.43
CA ALA A 69 26.48 -31.76 -12.00
C ALA A 69 24.97 -31.65 -11.66
N ALA A 70 24.29 -30.61 -12.13
CA ALA A 70 22.87 -30.41 -11.92
C ALA A 70 22.02 -31.53 -12.54
N THR A 71 21.17 -32.13 -11.71
CA THR A 71 20.23 -33.21 -12.06
C THR A 71 18.94 -32.68 -12.69
N ALA A 72 18.61 -31.40 -12.45
CA ALA A 72 17.67 -30.63 -13.24
C ALA A 72 18.33 -29.32 -13.68
N GLN A 73 18.29 -29.02 -14.98
CA GLN A 73 19.00 -27.89 -15.60
C GLN A 73 18.02 -26.94 -16.27
N ASN A 74 18.17 -25.64 -15.98
CA ASN A 74 17.41 -24.53 -16.57
C ASN A 74 15.91 -24.82 -16.75
N LYS A 75 15.28 -25.40 -15.73
CA LYS A 75 13.86 -25.74 -15.75
C LYS A 75 13.05 -24.46 -15.67
N LYS A 76 12.15 -24.28 -16.64
CA LYS A 76 11.27 -23.12 -16.71
C LYS A 76 10.14 -23.25 -15.70
N TYR A 77 10.08 -22.30 -14.79
CA TYR A 77 9.03 -22.13 -13.81
C TYR A 77 8.33 -20.80 -14.05
N ILE A 78 7.05 -20.72 -13.68
CA ILE A 78 6.16 -19.59 -13.94
C ILE A 78 5.74 -19.03 -12.59
N ALA A 79 6.05 -17.76 -12.36
CA ALA A 79 5.66 -17.05 -11.14
C ALA A 79 4.16 -16.75 -11.14
N GLN A 80 3.57 -17.00 -9.99
CA GLN A 80 2.20 -16.64 -9.63
C GLN A 80 2.22 -15.35 -8.79
N THR A 81 1.12 -14.61 -8.77
CA THR A 81 1.01 -13.34 -8.03
C THR A 81 1.21 -13.50 -6.52
N ASN A 82 0.90 -14.67 -5.95
CA ASN A 82 1.20 -15.01 -4.55
C ASN A 82 2.69 -15.35 -4.30
N GLY A 83 3.58 -15.17 -5.28
CA GLY A 83 5.01 -15.43 -5.17
C GLY A 83 5.41 -16.91 -5.13
N THR A 84 4.49 -17.82 -5.42
CA THR A 84 4.83 -19.22 -5.73
C THR A 84 5.34 -19.35 -7.17
N LEU A 85 6.18 -20.35 -7.41
CA LEU A 85 6.60 -20.74 -8.75
C LEU A 85 6.08 -22.15 -9.05
N THR A 86 5.30 -22.28 -10.11
CA THR A 86 4.81 -23.55 -10.65
C THR A 86 5.61 -23.96 -11.89
N ALA A 87 5.72 -25.25 -12.18
CA ALA A 87 6.49 -25.68 -13.35
C ALA A 87 5.75 -25.36 -14.64
N ALA A 88 6.45 -24.86 -15.67
CA ALA A 88 5.90 -24.89 -17.01
C ALA A 88 5.70 -26.35 -17.48
N PRO A 89 4.80 -26.64 -18.42
CA PRO A 89 4.60 -28.00 -18.93
C PRO A 89 5.92 -28.69 -19.33
N GLY A 90 6.16 -29.89 -18.82
CA GLY A 90 7.40 -30.67 -19.04
C GLY A 90 8.64 -30.18 -18.26
N ASN A 91 8.53 -29.15 -17.44
CA ASN A 91 9.66 -28.57 -16.69
C ASN A 91 9.72 -28.97 -15.21
N GLY A 92 8.78 -29.79 -14.72
CA GLY A 92 8.75 -30.24 -13.32
C GLY A 92 10.09 -30.75 -12.80
N ILE A 93 10.50 -30.23 -11.65
CA ILE A 93 11.59 -30.78 -10.83
C ILE A 93 10.96 -31.74 -9.81
N TYR A 94 11.61 -32.88 -9.58
CA TYR A 94 11.18 -33.89 -8.63
C TYR A 94 12.34 -34.20 -7.67
N LEU A 95 12.06 -34.25 -6.36
CA LEU A 95 13.08 -34.57 -5.36
C LEU A 95 13.51 -36.05 -5.52
N PRO A 96 14.79 -36.38 -5.29
CA PRO A 96 15.24 -37.77 -5.26
C PRO A 96 14.63 -38.52 -4.06
N GLU A 97 14.53 -39.85 -4.15
CA GLU A 97 13.97 -40.70 -3.08
C GLU A 97 14.75 -40.63 -1.75
N SER A 98 15.98 -40.11 -1.75
CA SER A 98 16.80 -39.92 -0.55
C SER A 98 17.88 -38.86 -0.75
N GLY A 99 18.49 -38.41 0.35
CA GLY A 99 19.58 -37.45 0.36
C GLY A 99 19.12 -35.99 0.44
N ASN A 100 20.04 -35.07 0.12
CA ASN A 100 19.81 -33.64 0.17
C ASN A 100 20.18 -32.99 -1.17
N VAL A 101 19.46 -31.91 -1.51
CA VAL A 101 19.66 -31.17 -2.76
C VAL A 101 19.88 -29.68 -2.51
N ASP A 102 20.57 -29.05 -3.47
CA ASP A 102 20.82 -27.63 -3.55
C ASP A 102 20.08 -27.04 -4.76
N PHE A 103 19.65 -25.79 -4.65
CA PHE A 103 19.00 -25.06 -5.74
C PHE A 103 19.78 -23.81 -6.14
N ILE A 104 19.63 -23.45 -7.42
CA ILE A 104 20.02 -22.17 -7.98
C ILE A 104 18.86 -21.70 -8.86
N ALA A 105 18.45 -20.44 -8.76
CA ALA A 105 17.37 -19.87 -9.56
C ALA A 105 17.70 -18.46 -10.04
N TYR A 106 17.18 -18.07 -11.20
CA TYR A 106 17.35 -16.72 -11.77
C TYR A 106 16.12 -16.28 -12.56
N TYR A 107 15.94 -14.97 -12.67
CA TYR A 107 15.00 -14.29 -13.56
C TYR A 107 15.72 -13.11 -14.26
N PRO A 108 15.36 -12.75 -15.50
CA PRO A 108 14.37 -13.40 -16.36
C PRO A 108 14.90 -14.71 -16.98
N TYR A 109 14.04 -15.71 -17.11
CA TYR A 109 14.34 -16.97 -17.78
C TYR A 109 14.79 -16.76 -19.23
N THR A 110 15.77 -17.54 -19.66
CA THR A 110 16.14 -17.64 -21.07
C THR A 110 16.54 -19.06 -21.44
N THR A 111 16.29 -19.44 -22.69
CA THR A 111 16.85 -20.67 -23.27
C THR A 111 18.31 -20.49 -23.70
N SER A 112 18.79 -19.25 -23.83
CA SER A 112 20.12 -18.90 -24.32
C SER A 112 21.19 -18.90 -23.22
N VAL A 113 21.24 -19.98 -22.43
CA VAL A 113 22.29 -20.20 -21.43
C VAL A 113 23.44 -20.99 -22.05
N SER A 114 24.67 -20.48 -21.95
CA SER A 114 25.87 -21.14 -22.51
C SER A 114 26.94 -21.25 -21.43
N GLY A 115 27.45 -22.46 -21.19
CA GLY A 115 28.48 -22.70 -20.17
C GLY A 115 28.09 -22.18 -18.78
N ASN A 116 26.82 -22.34 -18.39
CA ASN A 116 26.23 -21.84 -17.15
C ASN A 116 26.29 -20.30 -16.98
N LYS A 117 26.43 -19.55 -18.08
CA LYS A 117 26.39 -18.09 -18.09
C LYS A 117 25.16 -17.53 -18.79
N LEU A 118 24.71 -16.37 -18.31
CA LEU A 118 23.72 -15.51 -18.94
C LEU A 118 24.42 -14.31 -19.59
N ALA A 119 24.01 -13.95 -20.81
CA ALA A 119 24.33 -12.63 -21.36
C ALA A 119 23.40 -11.58 -20.72
N VAL A 120 23.98 -10.50 -20.21
CA VAL A 120 23.27 -9.36 -19.62
C VAL A 120 23.42 -8.17 -20.56
N ASN A 121 22.32 -7.49 -20.87
CA ASN A 121 22.32 -6.29 -21.70
C ASN A 121 21.35 -5.25 -21.11
N VAL A 122 21.86 -4.06 -20.80
CA VAL A 122 21.12 -2.94 -20.19
C VAL A 122 21.09 -1.70 -21.10
N SER A 123 21.33 -1.87 -22.42
CA SER A 123 21.30 -0.76 -23.39
C SER A 123 19.89 -0.29 -23.76
N ASP A 124 18.86 -1.09 -23.49
CA ASP A 124 17.45 -0.74 -23.67
C ASP A 124 16.75 -0.76 -22.32
N GLN A 125 16.18 0.38 -21.92
CA GLN A 125 15.48 0.57 -20.64
C GLN A 125 13.96 0.62 -20.82
N SER A 126 13.43 0.43 -22.04
CA SER A 126 12.00 0.58 -22.33
C SER A 126 11.11 -0.46 -21.63
N ASN A 127 11.68 -1.59 -21.21
CA ASN A 127 11.03 -2.58 -20.36
C ASN A 127 11.97 -2.98 -19.22
N PRO A 128 11.94 -2.26 -18.08
CA PRO A 128 12.81 -2.53 -16.94
C PRO A 128 12.70 -3.97 -16.40
N ALA A 129 11.51 -4.59 -16.45
CA ALA A 129 11.29 -5.96 -16.01
C ALA A 129 12.15 -6.96 -16.81
N ALA A 130 12.28 -6.76 -18.12
CA ALA A 130 13.02 -7.66 -19.01
C ALA A 130 14.54 -7.62 -18.84
N ILE A 131 15.08 -6.67 -18.08
CA ILE A 131 16.53 -6.53 -17.81
C ILE A 131 16.88 -6.61 -16.31
N ASP A 132 15.89 -6.68 -15.41
CA ASP A 132 16.11 -6.83 -13.97
C ASP A 132 16.57 -8.25 -13.61
N LEU A 133 17.89 -8.47 -13.67
CA LEU A 133 18.49 -9.73 -13.27
C LEU A 133 18.43 -9.93 -11.76
N ILE A 134 17.56 -10.83 -11.31
CA ILE A 134 17.50 -11.32 -9.93
C ILE A 134 17.93 -12.78 -9.84
N TYR A 135 18.60 -13.14 -8.74
CA TYR A 135 19.26 -14.43 -8.59
C TYR A 135 19.20 -14.96 -7.15
N SER A 136 19.10 -16.29 -7.04
CA SER A 136 19.10 -17.04 -5.79
C SER A 136 20.05 -18.23 -5.85
N ASN A 137 20.95 -18.34 -4.88
CA ASN A 137 21.81 -19.51 -4.66
C ASN A 137 21.96 -19.89 -3.18
N GLY A 138 21.15 -19.30 -2.30
CA GLY A 138 21.20 -19.54 -0.85
C GLY A 138 20.51 -20.82 -0.38
N THR A 139 19.62 -21.40 -1.22
CA THR A 139 18.81 -22.58 -0.86
C THR A 139 19.64 -23.86 -1.00
N LYS A 140 20.22 -24.31 0.11
CA LYS A 140 21.20 -25.40 0.19
C LYS A 140 20.77 -26.49 1.18
N GLY A 141 21.16 -27.73 0.92
CA GLY A 141 21.00 -28.85 1.85
C GLY A 141 19.57 -29.29 2.11
N VAL A 142 18.62 -29.01 1.22
CA VAL A 142 17.20 -29.35 1.37
C VAL A 142 17.02 -30.86 1.40
N ALA A 143 16.44 -31.40 2.48
CA ALA A 143 16.23 -32.84 2.65
C ALA A 143 15.10 -33.34 1.73
N ALA A 144 15.43 -34.27 0.83
CA ALA A 144 14.57 -34.66 -0.27
C ALA A 144 13.29 -35.41 0.17
N THR A 145 13.33 -36.07 1.33
CA THR A 145 12.24 -36.90 1.86
C THR A 145 11.23 -36.15 2.75
N THR A 146 11.50 -34.89 3.10
CA THR A 146 10.68 -34.12 4.07
C THR A 146 10.29 -32.73 3.59
N ALA A 147 10.83 -32.25 2.46
CA ALA A 147 10.53 -30.93 1.93
C ALA A 147 9.20 -30.95 1.14
N THR A 148 8.18 -30.27 1.65
CA THR A 148 6.88 -30.07 0.98
C THR A 148 6.82 -28.77 0.18
N THR A 149 7.52 -27.72 0.64
CA THR A 149 7.64 -26.42 -0.02
C THR A 149 9.09 -25.94 0.08
N ILE A 150 9.63 -25.35 -0.99
CA ILE A 150 11.04 -24.92 -1.05
C ILE A 150 11.11 -23.42 -1.30
N SER A 151 11.70 -22.67 -0.36
CA SER A 151 11.86 -21.22 -0.48
C SER A 151 13.14 -20.84 -1.22
N LEU A 152 13.03 -19.89 -2.14
CA LEU A 152 14.12 -19.31 -2.94
C LEU A 152 14.31 -17.83 -2.56
N GLY A 153 15.43 -17.52 -1.90
CA GLY A 153 15.80 -16.15 -1.54
C GLY A 153 16.50 -15.44 -2.70
N PHE A 154 15.79 -14.57 -3.41
CA PHE A 154 16.29 -13.77 -4.53
C PHE A 154 16.92 -12.45 -4.08
N THR A 155 17.90 -11.98 -4.85
CA THR A 155 18.55 -10.67 -4.71
C THR A 155 18.75 -10.06 -6.10
N HIS A 156 18.62 -8.74 -6.23
CA HIS A 156 18.97 -8.03 -7.47
C HIS A 156 20.48 -8.07 -7.71
N GLN A 157 20.89 -8.37 -8.94
CA GLN A 157 22.31 -8.46 -9.35
C GLN A 157 22.80 -7.20 -10.07
N LEU A 158 21.94 -6.21 -10.24
CA LEU A 158 22.19 -4.95 -10.92
C LEU A 158 21.99 -3.77 -9.95
N THR A 159 22.14 -2.54 -10.43
CA THR A 159 21.89 -1.32 -9.66
C THR A 159 20.75 -0.53 -10.30
N LYS A 160 19.77 -0.10 -9.52
CA LYS A 160 18.73 0.85 -9.96
C LYS A 160 19.26 2.27 -9.73
N VAL A 161 19.11 3.14 -10.71
CA VAL A 161 19.39 4.57 -10.61
C VAL A 161 18.06 5.29 -10.75
N THR A 162 17.73 6.18 -9.81
CA THR A 162 16.49 6.95 -9.80
C THR A 162 16.81 8.45 -9.80
N LEU A 163 16.21 9.21 -10.70
CA LEU A 163 16.34 10.67 -10.77
C LEU A 163 14.98 11.31 -10.51
N ASN A 164 14.84 11.95 -9.35
CA ASN A 164 13.68 12.76 -9.01
C ASN A 164 13.92 14.17 -9.57
N VAL A 165 13.32 14.48 -10.72
CA VAL A 165 13.53 15.73 -11.45
C VAL A 165 12.48 16.76 -11.06
N THR A 166 12.96 17.95 -10.75
CA THR A 166 12.17 19.14 -10.45
C THR A 166 12.60 20.28 -11.37
N LYS A 167 11.79 21.34 -11.43
CA LYS A 167 12.09 22.58 -12.17
C LYS A 167 12.07 23.79 -11.25
N ASP A 168 12.55 24.94 -11.71
CA ASP A 168 12.19 26.24 -11.15
C ASP A 168 11.15 26.98 -12.00
N GLU A 169 10.90 28.24 -11.67
CA GLU A 169 9.95 29.13 -12.33
C GLU A 169 10.35 29.50 -13.78
N THR A 170 11.61 29.29 -14.16
CA THR A 170 12.10 29.63 -15.52
C THR A 170 11.79 28.56 -16.57
N ILE A 171 11.27 27.41 -16.14
CA ILE A 171 10.82 26.31 -16.99
C ILE A 171 9.32 26.11 -16.73
N GLU A 172 8.51 26.05 -17.78
CA GLU A 172 7.05 25.97 -17.66
C GLU A 172 6.57 24.59 -17.19
N THR A 173 7.05 23.53 -17.83
CA THR A 173 6.66 22.12 -17.59
C THR A 173 7.84 21.18 -17.81
N LEU A 174 7.82 19.98 -17.21
CA LEU A 174 8.74 18.89 -17.53
C LEU A 174 8.18 17.91 -18.58
N ASN A 175 6.96 18.13 -19.10
CA ASN A 175 6.40 17.29 -20.15
C ASN A 175 7.29 17.29 -21.41
N GLY A 176 7.62 16.09 -21.89
CA GLY A 176 8.58 15.90 -22.99
C GLY A 176 10.04 15.83 -22.54
N LEU A 177 10.30 15.64 -21.25
CA LEU A 177 11.63 15.35 -20.71
C LEU A 177 12.09 13.96 -21.16
N GLY A 178 13.22 13.91 -21.86
CA GLY A 178 14.03 12.69 -22.00
C GLY A 178 15.30 12.80 -21.17
N VAL A 179 15.78 11.69 -20.63
CA VAL A 179 17.08 11.65 -19.92
C VAL A 179 17.95 10.55 -20.51
N ASN A 180 19.21 10.88 -20.79
CA ASN A 180 20.22 9.93 -21.25
C ASN A 180 21.34 9.79 -20.23
N ILE A 181 21.87 8.58 -20.10
CA ILE A 181 23.01 8.22 -19.25
C ILE A 181 24.13 7.64 -20.13
N LYS A 182 25.35 8.15 -19.96
CA LYS A 182 26.56 7.72 -20.70
C LYS A 182 27.67 7.36 -19.72
N GLY A 183 28.53 6.41 -20.07
CA GLY A 183 29.63 5.93 -19.23
C GLY A 183 29.31 4.65 -18.46
N ILE A 184 28.07 4.14 -18.54
CA ILE A 184 27.69 2.82 -18.02
C ILE A 184 28.08 1.72 -19.00
N SER A 185 28.71 0.65 -18.54
CA SER A 185 28.90 -0.54 -19.37
C SER A 185 27.54 -1.18 -19.68
N THR A 186 27.27 -1.46 -20.95
CA THR A 186 25.92 -1.86 -21.40
C THR A 186 25.73 -3.37 -21.58
N GLU A 187 26.81 -4.15 -21.63
CA GLU A 187 26.77 -5.59 -21.88
C GLU A 187 27.70 -6.32 -20.90
N GLY A 188 27.39 -7.57 -20.54
CA GLY A 188 28.22 -8.40 -19.67
C GLY A 188 27.78 -9.86 -19.61
N GLU A 189 28.50 -10.68 -18.83
CA GLU A 189 28.17 -12.07 -18.53
C GLU A 189 27.95 -12.27 -17.03
N PHE A 190 26.85 -12.95 -16.67
CA PHE A 190 26.56 -13.40 -15.31
C PHE A 190 26.77 -14.91 -15.19
N ASN A 191 27.57 -15.36 -14.23
CA ASN A 191 27.86 -16.77 -13.98
C ASN A 191 26.89 -17.36 -12.96
N LEU A 192 26.06 -18.34 -13.37
CA LEU A 192 25.11 -19.02 -12.50
C LEU A 192 25.77 -19.97 -11.49
N ALA A 193 27.05 -20.27 -11.60
CA ALA A 193 27.74 -21.13 -10.63
C ALA A 193 28.04 -20.42 -9.30
N ASP A 194 28.42 -19.15 -9.36
CA ASP A 194 28.94 -18.36 -8.23
C ASP A 194 28.25 -17.00 -8.03
N GLY A 195 27.43 -16.56 -8.99
CA GLY A 195 26.76 -15.25 -8.95
C GLY A 195 27.67 -14.07 -9.31
N THR A 196 28.80 -14.30 -9.99
CA THR A 196 29.69 -13.25 -10.46
C THR A 196 29.18 -12.60 -11.75
N LEU A 197 29.26 -11.27 -11.82
CA LEU A 197 28.91 -10.46 -12.98
C LEU A 197 30.17 -9.78 -13.51
N THR A 198 30.46 -9.92 -14.80
CA THR A 198 31.60 -9.26 -15.47
C THR A 198 31.09 -8.49 -16.69
N ALA A 199 31.37 -7.19 -16.75
CA ALA A 199 31.03 -6.37 -17.90
C ALA A 199 31.96 -6.63 -19.10
N THR A 200 31.40 -6.55 -20.30
CA THR A 200 32.16 -6.57 -21.56
C THR A 200 32.87 -5.22 -21.72
N ALA A 201 34.20 -5.25 -21.81
CA ALA A 201 35.03 -4.06 -21.96
C ALA A 201 34.68 -3.24 -23.22
N GLY A 202 34.78 -1.92 -23.13
CA GLY A 202 34.51 -0.98 -24.22
C GLY A 202 33.03 -0.71 -24.53
N THR A 203 32.10 -1.26 -23.75
CA THR A 203 30.64 -1.12 -23.96
C THR A 203 30.03 0.10 -23.25
N ASN A 204 30.87 0.98 -22.70
CA ASN A 204 30.48 2.19 -21.94
C ASN A 204 30.33 3.47 -22.79
N ASN A 205 30.44 3.34 -24.11
CA ASN A 205 30.49 4.44 -25.06
C ASN A 205 29.12 4.90 -25.59
N LYS A 206 28.08 4.07 -25.46
CA LYS A 206 26.70 4.35 -25.89
C LYS A 206 26.03 5.36 -24.95
N ASP A 207 25.16 6.19 -25.50
CA ASP A 207 24.19 6.97 -24.73
C ASP A 207 22.93 6.10 -24.57
N VAL A 208 22.59 5.74 -23.33
CA VAL A 208 21.40 4.94 -23.00
C VAL A 208 20.28 5.88 -22.62
N ALA A 209 19.09 5.71 -23.19
CA ALA A 209 17.90 6.42 -22.74
C ALA A 209 17.41 5.81 -21.42
N MET A 210 17.17 6.64 -20.40
CA MET A 210 16.53 6.21 -19.16
C MET A 210 15.02 6.04 -19.40
N TYR A 211 14.40 5.12 -18.67
CA TYR A 211 12.95 5.02 -18.59
C TYR A 211 12.40 6.27 -17.89
N ILE A 212 11.24 6.77 -18.31
CA ILE A 212 10.59 7.92 -17.66
C ILE A 212 9.27 7.44 -17.07
N ASP A 213 9.21 7.34 -15.75
CA ASP A 213 8.07 6.77 -15.02
C ASP A 213 6.87 7.72 -14.97
N ALA A 214 7.12 9.02 -14.76
CA ALA A 214 6.09 10.05 -14.63
C ALA A 214 6.63 11.44 -15.05
N GLN A 215 5.75 12.33 -15.52
CA GLN A 215 6.08 13.71 -15.91
C GLN A 215 4.94 14.69 -15.59
N GLY A 216 5.29 15.96 -15.40
CA GLY A 216 4.37 17.05 -15.07
C GLY A 216 5.11 18.28 -14.54
N THR A 217 4.80 18.69 -13.31
CA THR A 217 5.59 19.69 -12.56
C THR A 217 6.85 19.09 -11.93
N THR A 218 6.81 17.79 -11.62
CA THR A 218 7.93 16.90 -11.31
C THR A 218 8.05 15.83 -12.40
N ALA A 219 9.17 15.11 -12.44
CA ALA A 219 9.31 13.92 -13.27
C ALA A 219 10.22 12.91 -12.60
N THR A 220 10.01 11.62 -12.85
CA THR A 220 10.89 10.54 -12.36
C THR A 220 11.48 9.82 -13.55
N ALA A 221 12.80 9.63 -13.55
CA ALA A 221 13.51 8.85 -14.56
C ALA A 221 14.33 7.75 -13.90
N THR A 222 14.22 6.53 -14.40
CA THR A 222 14.90 5.35 -13.86
C THR A 222 15.77 4.64 -14.89
N ALA A 223 16.83 3.99 -14.42
CA ALA A 223 17.62 3.06 -15.23
C ALA A 223 18.16 1.91 -14.37
N ILE A 224 18.22 0.72 -14.94
CA ILE A 224 18.90 -0.45 -14.38
C ILE A 224 20.26 -0.55 -15.07
N ILE A 225 21.35 -0.53 -14.30
CA ILE A 225 22.73 -0.50 -14.82
C ILE A 225 23.56 -1.65 -14.25
N LEU A 226 24.65 -1.99 -14.94
CA LEU A 226 25.65 -2.90 -14.37
C LEU A 226 26.30 -2.22 -13.14
N PRO A 227 26.48 -2.93 -12.01
CA PRO A 227 27.16 -2.37 -10.85
C PRO A 227 28.61 -2.00 -11.20
N THR A 228 29.13 -0.90 -10.66
CA THR A 228 30.46 -0.40 -11.05
C THR A 228 31.57 -1.42 -10.77
N ALA A 229 31.45 -2.23 -9.70
CA ALA A 229 32.40 -3.29 -9.40
C ALA A 229 32.51 -4.40 -10.48
N ALA A 230 31.54 -4.50 -11.39
CA ALA A 230 31.58 -5.44 -12.51
C ALA A 230 32.35 -4.91 -13.74
N SER A 231 32.74 -3.63 -13.78
CA SER A 231 33.35 -2.98 -14.94
C SER A 231 34.63 -2.22 -14.59
N THR A 232 35.66 -2.36 -15.43
CA THR A 232 36.88 -1.52 -15.35
C THR A 232 36.70 -0.15 -15.99
N ASP A 233 35.65 0.03 -16.80
CA ASP A 233 35.52 1.17 -17.70
C ASP A 233 34.48 2.20 -17.21
N GLN A 234 33.63 1.81 -16.25
CA GLN A 234 32.57 2.61 -15.64
C GLN A 234 33.12 3.51 -14.53
N THR A 235 33.92 4.51 -14.90
CA THR A 235 34.62 5.39 -13.93
C THR A 235 33.83 6.65 -13.54
N SER A 236 32.95 7.13 -14.41
CA SER A 236 32.07 8.28 -14.17
C SER A 236 30.86 8.22 -15.10
N LEU A 237 29.73 8.77 -14.67
CA LEU A 237 28.46 8.75 -15.40
C LEU A 237 28.09 10.17 -15.83
N ASN A 238 27.73 10.36 -17.09
CA ASN A 238 27.26 11.64 -17.62
C ASN A 238 25.75 11.55 -17.87
N LEU A 239 24.99 12.38 -17.18
CA LEU A 239 23.56 12.57 -17.35
C LEU A 239 23.31 13.73 -18.32
N THR A 240 22.44 13.51 -19.31
CA THR A 240 21.96 14.53 -20.24
C THR A 240 20.45 14.57 -20.21
N PHE A 241 19.88 15.65 -19.67
CA PHE A 241 18.45 15.91 -19.67
C PHE A 241 18.12 16.72 -20.93
N ASN A 242 17.14 16.26 -21.70
CA ASN A 242 16.70 16.88 -22.95
C ASN A 242 15.24 17.32 -22.79
N LEU A 243 14.97 18.62 -22.90
CA LEU A 243 13.64 19.19 -22.72
C LEU A 243 13.45 20.39 -23.65
N ASN A 244 12.39 20.36 -24.49
CA ASN A 244 12.04 21.45 -25.42
C ASN A 244 13.22 21.96 -26.28
N GLY A 245 14.07 21.04 -26.76
CA GLY A 245 15.25 21.35 -27.57
C GLY A 245 16.46 21.90 -26.79
N GLN A 246 16.36 22.04 -25.47
CA GLN A 246 17.48 22.36 -24.59
C GLN A 246 18.11 21.10 -23.99
N SER A 247 19.42 21.15 -23.77
CA SER A 247 20.21 20.06 -23.19
C SER A 247 20.88 20.54 -21.90
N PHE A 248 20.66 19.82 -20.80
CA PHE A 248 21.24 20.10 -19.49
C PHE A 248 22.13 18.91 -19.12
N THR A 249 23.38 19.15 -18.73
CA THR A 249 24.38 18.08 -18.51
C THR A 249 24.93 18.08 -17.09
N HIS A 250 25.04 16.91 -16.48
CA HIS A 250 25.69 16.72 -15.18
C HIS A 250 26.61 15.48 -15.20
N THR A 251 27.75 15.54 -14.51
CA THR A 251 28.69 14.41 -14.38
C THR A 251 28.74 13.92 -12.95
N ILE A 252 28.31 12.68 -12.72
CA ILE A 252 28.52 11.94 -11.49
C ILE A 252 29.94 11.39 -11.55
N SER A 253 30.86 12.08 -10.87
CA SER A 253 32.30 11.78 -10.88
C SER A 253 32.68 10.56 -10.03
N ASP A 254 31.86 10.21 -9.04
CA ASP A 254 32.06 9.01 -8.22
C ASP A 254 31.10 7.92 -8.68
N ALA A 255 31.62 6.97 -9.47
CA ALA A 255 30.86 5.80 -9.88
C ALA A 255 30.86 4.67 -8.82
N SER A 256 31.65 4.75 -7.75
CA SER A 256 31.80 3.64 -6.79
C SER A 256 30.51 3.35 -6.01
N ILE A 257 29.66 4.35 -5.85
CA ILE A 257 28.34 4.27 -5.18
C ILE A 257 27.31 3.35 -5.87
N PHE A 258 27.53 2.96 -7.13
CA PHE A 258 26.62 2.07 -7.86
C PHE A 258 26.91 0.60 -7.54
N GLU A 259 26.53 0.22 -6.32
CA GLU A 259 26.72 -1.13 -5.78
C GLU A 259 25.60 -2.10 -6.20
N LYS A 260 25.91 -3.40 -6.15
CA LYS A 260 24.97 -4.47 -6.52
C LYS A 260 23.77 -4.50 -5.56
N GLY A 261 22.56 -4.53 -6.10
CA GLY A 261 21.33 -4.67 -5.32
C GLY A 261 20.90 -3.41 -4.57
N THR A 262 21.37 -2.23 -5.00
CA THR A 262 20.98 -0.94 -4.44
C THR A 262 20.14 -0.12 -5.42
N ASN A 263 19.32 0.78 -4.87
CA ASN A 263 18.72 1.90 -5.59
C ASN A 263 19.48 3.17 -5.19
N VAL A 264 20.11 3.82 -6.17
CA VAL A 264 20.86 5.07 -5.99
C VAL A 264 20.02 6.21 -6.54
N SER A 265 19.41 6.96 -5.63
CA SER A 265 18.48 8.05 -5.94
C SER A 265 19.17 9.42 -5.88
N PHE A 266 18.88 10.29 -6.85
CA PHE A 266 19.33 11.69 -6.85
C PHE A 266 18.15 12.63 -7.07
N ASN A 267 18.17 13.78 -6.39
CA ASN A 267 17.26 14.88 -6.68
C ASN A 267 17.94 15.82 -7.69
N ALA A 268 17.31 16.01 -8.86
CA ALA A 268 17.77 16.92 -9.89
C ALA A 268 16.83 18.13 -10.00
N LYS A 269 17.39 19.32 -10.25
CA LYS A 269 16.63 20.55 -10.49
C LYS A 269 17.10 21.23 -11.76
N LEU A 270 16.20 21.39 -12.73
CA LEU A 270 16.43 22.10 -13.99
C LEU A 270 16.06 23.57 -13.84
N SER A 271 16.88 24.46 -14.42
CA SER A 271 16.65 25.90 -14.48
C SER A 271 17.34 26.56 -15.67
N ILE A 272 16.90 27.77 -16.04
CA ILE A 272 17.49 28.61 -17.08
C ILE A 272 18.14 29.83 -16.42
N ASN A 273 19.47 29.85 -16.38
CA ASN A 273 20.22 30.98 -15.83
C ASN A 273 20.81 31.84 -16.97
N ASN A 274 20.36 33.08 -17.10
CA ASN A 274 20.77 34.01 -18.17
C ASN A 274 20.65 33.40 -19.58
N GLY A 275 19.55 32.68 -19.85
CA GLY A 275 19.30 32.02 -21.13
C GLY A 275 20.13 30.76 -21.39
N LYS A 276 20.81 30.20 -20.38
CA LYS A 276 21.54 28.93 -20.46
C LYS A 276 20.85 27.85 -19.64
N PRO A 277 20.70 26.61 -20.16
CA PRO A 277 20.24 25.47 -19.39
C PRO A 277 21.25 25.12 -18.28
N VAL A 278 20.77 24.97 -17.05
CA VAL A 278 21.52 24.58 -15.86
C VAL A 278 20.79 23.45 -15.14
N VAL A 279 21.52 22.41 -14.75
CA VAL A 279 21.01 21.35 -13.88
C VAL A 279 21.85 21.29 -12.61
N THR A 280 21.17 21.33 -11.46
CA THR A 280 21.77 21.03 -10.16
C THR A 280 21.33 19.63 -9.76
N VAL A 281 22.28 18.74 -9.48
CA VAL A 281 22.01 17.40 -8.92
C VAL A 281 22.50 17.39 -7.48
N GLY A 282 21.66 16.91 -6.57
CA GLY A 282 21.98 16.76 -5.15
C GLY A 282 22.84 15.54 -4.85
N ASN A 283 23.11 15.29 -3.57
CA ASN A 283 23.79 14.09 -3.12
C ASN A 283 22.97 12.83 -3.42
N ALA A 284 23.67 11.70 -3.59
CA ALA A 284 23.03 10.39 -3.70
C ALA A 284 22.39 9.97 -2.38
N THR A 285 21.20 9.38 -2.47
CA THR A 285 20.56 8.58 -1.41
C THR A 285 20.60 7.13 -1.84
N ILE A 286 21.25 6.27 -1.06
CA ILE A 286 21.42 4.85 -1.37
C ILE A 286 20.51 4.03 -0.46
N SER A 287 19.65 3.20 -1.03
CA SER A 287 18.85 2.20 -0.32
C SER A 287 19.08 0.81 -0.90
N ASN A 288 18.67 -0.23 -0.16
CA ASN A 288 18.51 -1.54 -0.77
C ASN A 288 17.48 -1.44 -1.91
N TRP A 289 17.69 -2.22 -2.97
CA TRP A 289 16.69 -2.40 -4.02
C TRP A 289 15.88 -3.66 -3.69
N THR A 290 14.58 -3.47 -3.44
CA THR A 290 13.70 -4.47 -2.82
C THR A 290 12.39 -4.67 -3.59
N GLU A 291 12.25 -4.00 -4.74
CA GLU A 291 11.06 -3.93 -5.59
C GLU A 291 11.46 -4.42 -6.98
N LYS A 292 10.77 -5.40 -7.54
CA LYS A 292 10.91 -5.69 -8.98
C LYS A 292 10.19 -4.61 -9.81
N PRO A 293 10.84 -4.02 -10.83
CA PRO A 293 10.15 -3.15 -11.78
C PRO A 293 9.23 -3.96 -12.70
N GLY A 294 7.98 -3.54 -12.80
CA GLY A 294 6.91 -4.15 -13.60
C GLY A 294 5.59 -3.65 -13.03
N GLY A 295 4.92 -2.76 -13.77
CA GLY A 295 3.84 -1.94 -13.22
C GLY A 295 2.44 -2.51 -13.46
N ASP A 296 1.47 -1.85 -12.85
CA ASP A 296 0.04 -2.09 -13.06
C ASP A 296 -0.33 -1.97 -14.55
N ILE A 297 -0.65 -3.10 -15.17
CA ILE A 297 -1.24 -3.13 -16.51
C ILE A 297 -2.71 -3.47 -16.35
N ASN A 298 -3.54 -2.43 -16.46
CA ASN A 298 -4.96 -2.57 -16.70
C ASN A 298 -5.17 -3.23 -18.08
N VAL A 299 -5.61 -4.49 -18.07
CA VAL A 299 -6.11 -5.19 -19.25
C VAL A 299 -7.45 -5.83 -18.95
N ASP A 300 -8.50 -5.15 -19.41
CA ASP A 300 -9.80 -5.74 -19.70
C ASP A 300 -9.64 -7.04 -20.51
N PHE A 301 -10.04 -8.17 -19.92
CA PHE A 301 -10.19 -9.45 -20.60
C PHE A 301 -11.47 -10.16 -20.17
N ASP A 302 -12.49 -9.94 -20.98
CA ASP A 302 -13.78 -10.63 -20.99
C ASP A 302 -13.65 -12.18 -20.98
N GLY A 303 -14.31 -12.82 -20.01
CA GLY A 303 -14.83 -14.18 -20.12
C GLY A 303 -13.85 -15.37 -19.96
N GLY A 304 -13.48 -15.73 -18.73
CA GLY A 304 -12.88 -17.05 -18.42
C GLY A 304 -12.93 -17.41 -16.94
N THR A 305 -13.50 -18.57 -16.57
CA THR A 305 -13.65 -19.00 -15.17
C THR A 305 -12.30 -19.33 -14.51
N GLN A 306 -11.98 -18.64 -13.41
CA GLN A 306 -10.70 -18.69 -12.70
C GLN A 306 -10.85 -19.36 -11.31
N PRO A 307 -9.91 -20.24 -10.87
CA PRO A 307 -9.83 -20.71 -9.48
C PRO A 307 -9.36 -19.62 -8.51
N GLY A 308 -9.89 -19.63 -7.28
CA GLY A 308 -9.90 -18.46 -6.37
C GLY A 308 -8.54 -17.84 -6.00
N GLY A 309 -8.48 -16.51 -6.00
CA GLY A 309 -7.33 -15.72 -5.54
C GLY A 309 -7.38 -15.34 -4.06
N GLU A 310 -6.28 -14.73 -3.59
CA GLU A 310 -6.17 -14.08 -2.28
C GLU A 310 -6.89 -12.73 -2.27
N THR A 311 -7.79 -12.51 -1.32
CA THR A 311 -8.55 -11.26 -1.17
C THR A 311 -8.38 -10.67 0.23
N VAL A 312 -8.32 -9.34 0.31
CA VAL A 312 -8.40 -8.61 1.59
C VAL A 312 -9.86 -8.62 2.04
N VAL A 313 -10.13 -9.22 3.19
CA VAL A 313 -11.50 -9.38 3.74
C VAL A 313 -11.75 -8.49 4.96
N PHE A 314 -10.70 -7.85 5.49
CA PHE A 314 -10.79 -6.80 6.51
C PHE A 314 -9.52 -5.94 6.51
N GLU A 315 -9.65 -4.63 6.69
CA GLU A 315 -8.52 -3.71 6.88
C GLU A 315 -8.94 -2.52 7.76
N GLU A 316 -8.10 -2.13 8.71
CA GLU A 316 -8.28 -0.95 9.59
C GLU A 316 -6.90 -0.41 10.01
N SER A 317 -6.58 0.82 9.60
CA SER A 317 -5.32 1.49 9.94
C SER A 317 -5.38 2.28 11.24
N PHE A 318 -6.58 2.64 11.70
CA PHE A 318 -6.84 3.68 12.70
C PHE A 318 -6.27 5.06 12.35
N ALA A 319 -6.06 5.37 11.06
CA ALA A 319 -5.48 6.66 10.63
C ALA A 319 -6.29 7.90 11.07
N THR A 320 -7.61 7.76 11.26
CA THR A 320 -8.51 8.88 11.57
C THR A 320 -9.33 8.71 12.85
N SER A 321 -9.57 7.47 13.29
CA SER A 321 -10.40 7.15 14.47
C SER A 321 -10.17 5.71 14.95
N GLN A 322 -10.95 5.25 15.94
CA GLN A 322 -11.01 3.82 16.32
C GLN A 322 -11.77 2.93 15.32
N GLY A 323 -12.31 3.50 14.24
CA GLY A 323 -13.09 2.78 13.25
C GLY A 323 -14.36 2.15 13.83
N ASN A 324 -14.75 1.01 13.26
CA ASN A 324 -15.90 0.21 13.71
C ASN A 324 -15.57 -0.74 14.88
N PHE A 325 -14.43 -0.58 15.56
CA PHE A 325 -14.10 -1.38 16.74
C PHE A 325 -14.88 -0.92 17.98
N GLU A 326 -15.32 -1.87 18.79
CA GLU A 326 -15.99 -1.65 20.08
C GLU A 326 -14.99 -1.82 21.25
N ILE A 327 -15.08 -0.95 22.27
CA ILE A 327 -14.24 -1.03 23.47
C ILE A 327 -15.07 -1.59 24.64
N ASP A 328 -14.83 -2.86 24.97
CA ASP A 328 -15.49 -3.60 26.04
C ASP A 328 -14.62 -3.61 27.31
N ASN A 329 -14.82 -2.60 28.16
CA ASN A 329 -14.09 -2.44 29.42
C ASN A 329 -14.66 -3.37 30.51
N LYS A 330 -13.96 -4.48 30.79
CA LYS A 330 -14.31 -5.40 31.90
C LYS A 330 -13.91 -4.84 33.27
N GLN A 331 -12.76 -4.17 33.34
CA GLN A 331 -12.28 -3.48 34.53
C GLN A 331 -11.48 -2.25 34.12
N LEU A 332 -11.99 -1.05 34.42
CA LEU A 332 -11.21 0.18 34.29
C LEU A 332 -10.16 0.29 35.42
N PRO A 333 -8.99 0.89 35.14
CA PRO A 333 -7.95 1.10 36.14
C PRO A 333 -8.40 2.13 37.19
N GLU A 334 -8.04 1.89 38.46
CA GLU A 334 -8.36 2.80 39.57
C GLU A 334 -7.80 4.22 39.32
N GLY A 335 -8.69 5.19 39.17
CA GLY A 335 -8.36 6.58 38.88
C GLY A 335 -8.21 6.93 37.39
N GLY A 336 -8.52 6.00 36.48
CA GLY A 336 -8.58 6.24 35.03
C GLY A 336 -10.00 6.17 34.47
N THR A 337 -10.18 6.70 33.26
CA THR A 337 -11.46 6.72 32.53
C THR A 337 -11.46 5.85 31.27
N PHE A 338 -10.31 5.30 30.88
CA PHE A 338 -10.13 4.43 29.72
C PHE A 338 -9.08 3.35 30.01
N VAL A 339 -9.11 2.28 29.22
CA VAL A 339 -7.97 1.39 29.01
C VAL A 339 -7.50 1.59 27.58
N TRP A 340 -8.35 1.25 26.61
CA TRP A 340 -8.19 1.58 25.19
C TRP A 340 -8.69 3.00 24.89
N LYS A 341 -7.99 3.70 24.01
CA LYS A 341 -8.46 4.91 23.30
C LYS A 341 -7.74 5.03 21.96
N HIS A 342 -8.32 5.79 21.03
CA HIS A 342 -7.56 6.31 19.89
C HIS A 342 -6.56 7.37 20.40
N ASP A 343 -5.33 7.34 19.89
CA ASP A 343 -4.27 8.28 20.24
C ASP A 343 -3.34 8.51 19.04
N ALA A 344 -2.47 9.51 19.14
CA ALA A 344 -1.41 9.76 18.18
C ALA A 344 -0.04 9.76 18.85
N GLY A 345 0.96 9.24 18.14
CA GLY A 345 2.37 9.29 18.50
C GLY A 345 3.14 10.14 17.49
N THR A 346 4.38 10.49 17.81
CA THR A 346 5.27 11.20 16.88
C THR A 346 6.69 10.69 17.10
N PRO A 347 7.35 10.08 16.11
CA PRO A 347 8.76 9.72 16.20
C PRO A 347 9.61 10.98 16.37
N GLU A 348 10.81 10.86 16.94
CA GLU A 348 11.68 12.02 17.15
C GLU A 348 12.09 12.65 15.79
N GLY A 349 11.50 13.81 15.48
CA GLY A 349 11.68 14.50 14.19
C GLY A 349 10.78 14.01 13.03
N GLY A 350 9.80 13.14 13.30
CA GLY A 350 8.88 12.58 12.30
C GLY A 350 7.49 13.22 12.26
N SER A 351 6.66 12.76 11.32
CA SER A 351 5.21 13.07 11.26
C SER A 351 4.44 12.29 12.34
N PRO A 352 3.24 12.75 12.74
CA PRO A 352 2.39 11.97 13.62
C PRO A 352 1.87 10.70 12.94
N TYR A 353 1.72 9.63 13.71
CA TYR A 353 1.03 8.38 13.34
C TYR A 353 -0.05 8.08 14.38
N TYR A 354 -1.09 7.35 13.96
CA TYR A 354 -2.31 7.14 14.73
C TYR A 354 -2.50 5.66 15.05
N TYR A 355 -3.07 5.36 16.21
CA TYR A 355 -3.22 3.99 16.69
C TYR A 355 -4.26 3.88 17.80
N MET A 356 -4.67 2.65 18.08
CA MET A 356 -5.36 2.31 19.32
C MET A 356 -4.35 2.02 20.43
N LYS A 357 -4.51 2.71 21.57
CA LYS A 357 -3.60 2.67 22.71
C LYS A 357 -4.28 2.09 23.94
N ALA A 358 -3.73 1.01 24.48
CA ALA A 358 -4.05 0.51 25.81
C ALA A 358 -3.01 0.95 26.84
N SER A 359 -3.45 1.48 27.99
CA SER A 359 -2.57 1.66 29.15
C SER A 359 -3.34 1.71 30.46
N ALA A 360 -2.69 1.29 31.55
CA ALA A 360 -3.23 1.32 32.91
C ALA A 360 -2.20 1.82 33.95
N PHE A 361 -1.19 2.57 33.51
CA PHE A 361 -0.19 3.17 34.39
C PHE A 361 -0.65 4.58 34.83
N ILE A 362 -1.15 4.70 36.06
CA ILE A 362 -1.83 5.91 36.55
C ILE A 362 -1.16 6.40 37.84
N ASN A 363 -0.92 7.71 37.94
CA ASN A 363 -0.29 8.35 39.10
C ASN A 363 1.04 7.68 39.53
N LYS A 364 1.85 7.28 38.54
CA LYS A 364 3.13 6.58 38.70
C LYS A 364 3.03 5.16 39.30
N ALA A 365 1.87 4.50 39.21
CA ALA A 365 1.68 3.12 39.63
C ALA A 365 0.91 2.30 38.56
N PRO A 366 1.27 1.03 38.34
CA PRO A 366 0.47 0.13 37.52
C PRO A 366 -0.86 -0.20 38.25
N LYS A 367 -1.97 -0.15 37.52
CA LYS A 367 -3.30 -0.49 38.02
C LYS A 367 -3.77 -1.79 37.36
N ALA A 368 -4.52 -2.61 38.11
CA ALA A 368 -5.21 -3.75 37.53
C ALA A 368 -6.36 -3.27 36.63
N SER A 369 -6.44 -3.82 35.43
CA SER A 369 -7.49 -3.52 34.44
C SER A 369 -7.64 -4.67 33.43
N GLU A 370 -8.79 -4.73 32.77
CA GLU A 370 -9.04 -5.61 31.63
C GLU A 370 -9.97 -4.90 30.65
N SER A 371 -9.60 -4.85 29.38
CA SER A 371 -10.42 -4.27 28.31
C SER A 371 -10.10 -4.89 26.96
N TRP A 372 -11.15 -5.10 26.17
CA TRP A 372 -11.09 -5.76 24.88
C TRP A 372 -11.44 -4.74 23.80
N LEU A 373 -10.58 -4.60 22.80
CA LEU A 373 -10.85 -3.84 21.58
C LEU A 373 -11.31 -4.83 20.50
N ILE A 374 -12.62 -4.88 20.28
CA ILE A 374 -13.34 -5.92 19.53
C ILE A 374 -13.61 -5.44 18.09
N SER A 375 -13.26 -6.25 17.09
CA SER A 375 -13.51 -5.94 15.68
C SER A 375 -15.00 -5.97 15.33
N PRO A 376 -15.42 -5.33 14.22
CA PRO A 376 -16.66 -5.70 13.54
C PRO A 376 -16.62 -7.17 13.06
N GLU A 377 -17.73 -7.67 12.53
CA GLU A 377 -17.77 -9.00 11.90
C GLU A 377 -16.86 -9.03 10.66
N VAL A 378 -16.02 -10.07 10.57
CA VAL A 378 -15.24 -10.42 9.39
C VAL A 378 -15.82 -11.69 8.79
N ASP A 379 -16.14 -11.65 7.50
CA ASP A 379 -16.76 -12.77 6.79
C ASP A 379 -15.70 -13.63 6.10
N LEU A 380 -15.49 -14.84 6.63
CA LEU A 380 -14.64 -15.89 6.04
C LEU A 380 -15.49 -17.05 5.50
N SER A 381 -16.80 -16.86 5.26
CA SER A 381 -17.73 -17.93 4.87
C SER A 381 -17.39 -18.61 3.54
N THR A 382 -16.70 -17.90 2.64
CA THR A 382 -16.21 -18.40 1.35
C THR A 382 -14.76 -18.89 1.42
N ALA A 383 -14.05 -18.60 2.52
CA ALA A 383 -12.62 -18.83 2.66
C ALA A 383 -12.28 -20.30 2.94
N THR A 384 -11.14 -20.73 2.42
CA THR A 384 -10.48 -22.03 2.67
C THR A 384 -9.29 -21.91 3.64
N ASN A 385 -8.73 -20.71 3.72
CA ASN A 385 -7.65 -20.27 4.60
C ASN A 385 -7.85 -18.78 4.92
N ALA A 386 -7.31 -18.31 6.05
CA ALA A 386 -7.32 -16.89 6.38
C ALA A 386 -6.13 -16.55 7.28
N THR A 387 -5.60 -15.33 7.16
CA THR A 387 -4.47 -14.82 7.95
C THR A 387 -4.75 -13.41 8.43
N LEU A 388 -4.44 -13.11 9.68
CA LEU A 388 -4.49 -11.77 10.28
C LEU A 388 -3.08 -11.23 10.54
N THR A 389 -2.86 -9.95 10.27
CA THR A 389 -1.63 -9.21 10.60
C THR A 389 -1.96 -7.86 11.23
N PHE A 390 -1.08 -7.34 12.08
CA PHE A 390 -1.14 -5.97 12.60
C PHE A 390 0.24 -5.45 13.01
N MET A 391 0.39 -4.14 13.12
CA MET A 391 1.57 -3.48 13.72
C MET A 391 1.32 -3.19 15.19
N HIS A 392 2.34 -3.36 16.03
CA HIS A 392 2.27 -2.97 17.44
C HIS A 392 3.57 -2.45 18.05
N ILE A 393 3.42 -1.64 19.10
CA ILE A 393 4.49 -1.23 20.01
C ILE A 393 4.06 -1.61 21.43
N ILE A 394 4.98 -2.16 22.23
CA ILE A 394 4.73 -2.44 23.65
C ILE A 394 5.92 -1.99 24.49
N ASN A 395 5.65 -1.14 25.48
CA ASN A 395 6.64 -0.69 26.47
C ASN A 395 6.12 -0.88 27.91
N HIS A 396 7.05 -0.95 28.86
CA HIS A 396 6.82 -1.21 30.29
C HIS A 396 6.05 -2.51 30.58
N ALA A 397 6.28 -3.53 29.75
CA ALA A 397 5.54 -4.77 29.79
C ALA A 397 5.85 -5.67 30.99
N GLY A 398 4.83 -6.45 31.38
CA GLY A 398 4.99 -7.65 32.19
C GLY A 398 5.07 -8.87 31.29
N ASP A 399 4.20 -9.85 31.54
CA ASP A 399 4.06 -11.04 30.70
C ASP A 399 3.09 -10.77 29.53
N MET A 400 3.64 -10.29 28.41
CA MET A 400 2.85 -9.90 27.23
C MET A 400 2.02 -11.06 26.66
N GLN A 401 2.48 -12.30 26.78
CA GLN A 401 1.78 -13.49 26.24
C GLN A 401 0.49 -13.82 27.00
N THR A 402 0.31 -13.29 28.21
CA THR A 402 -0.94 -13.37 28.97
C THR A 402 -1.65 -12.02 29.13
N GLN A 403 -0.97 -10.90 28.84
CA GLN A 403 -1.46 -9.54 29.12
C GLN A 403 -1.82 -8.71 27.87
N GLN A 404 -1.20 -8.95 26.72
CA GLN A 404 -1.44 -8.21 25.47
C GLN A 404 -1.75 -9.23 24.36
N THR A 405 -2.97 -9.75 24.37
CA THR A 405 -3.31 -10.99 23.65
C THR A 405 -4.36 -10.76 22.56
N LEU A 406 -4.38 -11.61 21.53
CA LEU A 406 -5.41 -11.62 20.49
C LEU A 406 -6.35 -12.80 20.71
N TRP A 407 -7.65 -12.55 20.60
CA TRP A 407 -8.70 -13.54 20.75
C TRP A 407 -9.61 -13.53 19.53
N VAL A 408 -10.23 -14.66 19.19
CA VAL A 408 -11.15 -14.81 18.05
C VAL A 408 -12.39 -15.61 18.46
N THR A 409 -13.54 -15.23 17.95
CA THR A 409 -14.83 -15.92 18.15
C THR A 409 -15.61 -16.01 16.85
N GLU A 410 -16.45 -17.03 16.71
CA GLU A 410 -17.51 -17.09 15.71
C GLU A 410 -18.67 -16.16 16.10
N THR A 411 -19.36 -15.54 15.14
CA THR A 411 -20.53 -14.67 15.42
C THR A 411 -21.84 -15.45 15.59
N SER A 412 -21.89 -16.68 15.08
CA SER A 412 -23.01 -17.62 15.26
C SER A 412 -23.20 -18.07 16.71
N THR A 413 -22.12 -18.12 17.50
CA THR A 413 -22.11 -18.46 18.93
C THR A 413 -20.81 -17.91 19.53
N GLU A 414 -20.92 -16.88 20.37
CA GLU A 414 -19.73 -16.24 20.95
C GLU A 414 -19.01 -17.18 21.96
N ASN A 415 -17.80 -17.61 21.61
CA ASN A 415 -16.91 -18.46 22.39
C ASN A 415 -15.44 -18.10 22.10
N TRP A 416 -15.00 -16.97 22.65
CA TRP A 416 -13.66 -16.43 22.48
C TRP A 416 -12.54 -17.44 22.80
N GLN A 417 -11.68 -17.70 21.80
CA GLN A 417 -10.44 -18.48 21.94
C GLN A 417 -9.22 -17.57 21.75
N GLN A 418 -8.17 -17.76 22.54
CA GLN A 418 -6.91 -17.04 22.34
C GLN A 418 -6.19 -17.61 21.12
N VAL A 419 -5.74 -16.73 20.22
CA VAL A 419 -4.83 -17.08 19.13
C VAL A 419 -3.42 -16.57 19.44
N THR A 420 -2.41 -17.33 19.04
CA THR A 420 -1.01 -16.96 19.28
C THR A 420 -0.62 -15.80 18.37
N ILE A 421 -0.19 -14.69 18.95
CA ILE A 421 0.56 -13.65 18.23
C ILE A 421 2.01 -14.15 18.07
N PRO A 422 2.52 -14.38 16.83
CA PRO A 422 3.86 -14.95 16.63
C PRO A 422 5.00 -14.08 17.14
N ASN A 423 4.94 -12.78 16.87
CA ASN A 423 5.97 -11.82 17.21
C ASN A 423 5.44 -10.80 18.23
N TYR A 424 6.23 -10.54 19.27
CA TYR A 424 6.00 -9.44 20.20
C TYR A 424 7.18 -8.46 20.14
N PRO A 425 6.99 -7.17 20.49
CA PRO A 425 8.08 -6.24 20.70
C PRO A 425 8.87 -6.64 21.94
N ALA A 426 10.02 -6.00 22.17
CA ALA A 426 10.85 -6.30 23.35
C ALA A 426 10.19 -5.94 24.70
N GLY A 427 9.04 -5.26 24.69
CA GLY A 427 8.28 -4.89 25.89
C GLY A 427 8.90 -3.75 26.71
N ASN A 428 10.02 -3.17 26.27
CA ASN A 428 10.84 -2.24 27.03
C ASN A 428 11.37 -1.03 26.23
N ASN A 429 10.85 -0.83 25.02
CA ASN A 429 11.19 0.28 24.13
C ASN A 429 9.97 0.67 23.28
N TRP A 430 10.12 1.69 22.45
CA TRP A 430 9.06 2.19 21.55
C TRP A 430 9.29 1.74 20.09
N ASN A 431 9.95 0.59 19.88
CA ASN A 431 10.18 0.07 18.54
C ASN A 431 8.92 -0.65 18.06
N GLU A 432 8.49 -0.32 16.85
CA GLU A 432 7.42 -1.03 16.16
C GLU A 432 7.86 -2.44 15.73
N VAL A 433 6.90 -3.36 15.76
CA VAL A 433 7.04 -4.74 15.30
C VAL A 433 5.75 -5.14 14.59
N SER A 434 5.84 -5.92 13.51
CA SER A 434 4.68 -6.61 12.95
C SER A 434 4.41 -7.87 13.76
N SER A 435 3.15 -8.11 14.09
CA SER A 435 2.68 -9.35 14.75
C SER A 435 3.14 -10.63 14.03
N GLY A 436 3.39 -10.53 12.72
CA GLY A 436 3.51 -11.67 11.82
C GLY A 436 2.15 -12.30 11.50
N ASN A 437 2.17 -13.30 10.62
CA ASN A 437 0.97 -13.98 10.15
C ASN A 437 0.33 -14.81 11.26
N ILE A 438 -0.85 -14.39 11.71
CA ILE A 438 -1.69 -15.13 12.64
C ILE A 438 -2.66 -15.98 11.82
N ASP A 439 -2.49 -17.29 11.88
CA ASP A 439 -3.32 -18.25 11.16
C ASP A 439 -4.76 -18.25 11.71
N LEU A 440 -5.73 -17.94 10.84
CA LEU A 440 -7.15 -18.00 11.11
C LEU A 440 -7.86 -19.14 10.36
N SER A 441 -7.12 -20.09 9.78
CA SER A 441 -7.70 -21.18 8.97
C SER A 441 -8.65 -22.10 9.75
N ALA A 442 -8.57 -22.14 11.08
CA ALA A 442 -9.58 -22.79 11.94
C ALA A 442 -10.99 -22.13 11.89
N TYR A 443 -11.07 -20.94 11.30
CA TYR A 443 -12.27 -20.14 11.09
C TYR A 443 -12.64 -19.99 9.60
N ALA A 444 -11.94 -20.68 8.70
CA ALA A 444 -12.33 -20.81 7.30
C ALA A 444 -13.77 -21.37 7.20
N GLY A 445 -14.58 -20.80 6.30
CA GLY A 445 -15.99 -21.13 6.15
C GLY A 445 -16.92 -20.51 7.20
N LYS A 446 -16.50 -19.46 7.94
CA LYS A 446 -17.27 -18.89 9.07
C LYS A 446 -17.27 -17.36 9.09
N LYS A 447 -18.22 -16.76 9.83
CA LYS A 447 -18.19 -15.35 10.23
C LYS A 447 -17.60 -15.22 11.64
N ILE A 448 -16.66 -14.29 11.84
CA ILE A 448 -15.92 -14.12 13.09
C ILE A 448 -15.88 -12.68 13.59
N LYS A 449 -15.50 -12.49 14.85
CA LYS A 449 -14.86 -11.27 15.36
C LYS A 449 -13.51 -11.64 15.96
N PHE A 450 -12.57 -10.72 15.95
CA PHE A 450 -11.33 -10.81 16.73
C PHE A 450 -11.25 -9.66 17.75
N ALA A 451 -10.39 -9.78 18.76
CA ALA A 451 -10.26 -8.77 19.79
C ALA A 451 -8.84 -8.67 20.38
N PHE A 452 -8.32 -7.46 20.47
CA PHE A 452 -7.10 -7.15 21.21
C PHE A 452 -7.46 -7.02 22.70
N LYS A 453 -7.17 -8.08 23.47
CA LYS A 453 -7.39 -8.13 24.91
C LYS A 453 -6.17 -7.59 25.64
N TYR A 454 -6.34 -6.45 26.31
CA TYR A 454 -5.40 -5.92 27.26
C TYR A 454 -5.79 -6.31 28.69
N VAL A 455 -4.82 -6.83 29.45
CA VAL A 455 -4.89 -7.06 30.89
C VAL A 455 -3.68 -6.41 31.54
N SER A 456 -3.88 -5.82 32.71
CA SER A 456 -2.80 -5.34 33.58
C SER A 456 -3.03 -5.74 35.03
N THR A 457 -1.98 -5.64 35.83
CA THR A 457 -1.99 -5.99 37.26
C THR A 457 -1.48 -4.82 38.11
N THR A 458 -1.50 -4.96 39.42
CA THR A 458 -0.79 -4.03 40.34
C THR A 458 0.73 -4.20 40.35
N ALA A 459 1.27 -5.13 39.54
CA ALA A 459 2.72 -5.33 39.37
C ALA A 459 3.25 -4.82 38.02
N ALA A 460 2.44 -4.91 36.96
CA ALA A 460 2.79 -4.48 35.61
C ALA A 460 1.57 -3.92 34.86
N ALA A 461 1.77 -2.81 34.16
CA ALA A 461 0.79 -2.19 33.27
C ALA A 461 1.54 -1.62 32.07
N ALA A 462 1.54 -2.39 30.97
CA ALA A 462 2.19 -1.98 29.73
C ALA A 462 1.48 -0.75 29.12
N THR A 463 2.18 -0.05 28.23
CA THR A 463 1.51 0.68 27.14
C THR A 463 1.61 -0.19 25.91
N TRP A 464 0.46 -0.48 25.28
CA TRP A 464 0.35 -1.24 24.03
C TRP A 464 -0.32 -0.37 22.98
N GLU A 465 0.30 -0.23 21.83
CA GLU A 465 -0.19 0.55 20.68
C GLU A 465 -0.39 -0.43 19.51
N VAL A 466 -1.53 -0.33 18.80
CA VAL A 466 -1.95 -1.24 17.72
C VAL A 466 -2.47 -0.43 16.53
N TYR A 467 -1.99 -0.76 15.33
CA TYR A 467 -2.36 -0.12 14.05
C TYR A 467 -2.17 -1.09 12.87
N ASP A 468 -2.59 -0.67 11.67
CA ASP A 468 -2.49 -1.42 10.40
C ASP A 468 -2.96 -2.88 10.49
N VAL A 469 -4.18 -3.08 11.00
CA VAL A 469 -4.82 -4.38 11.17
C VAL A 469 -5.41 -4.85 9.84
N LYS A 470 -5.08 -6.06 9.41
CA LYS A 470 -5.50 -6.62 8.12
C LYS A 470 -5.85 -8.11 8.22
N VAL A 471 -6.86 -8.56 7.50
CA VAL A 471 -7.19 -9.98 7.30
C VAL A 471 -7.27 -10.29 5.80
N VAL A 472 -6.60 -11.37 5.38
CA VAL A 472 -6.56 -11.87 3.99
C VAL A 472 -7.03 -13.32 3.95
N ALA A 473 -7.78 -13.71 2.92
CA ALA A 473 -8.37 -15.04 2.79
C ALA A 473 -8.54 -15.48 1.31
N ASN A 474 -8.67 -16.79 1.04
CA ASN A 474 -8.77 -17.33 -0.33
C ASN A 474 -9.94 -18.31 -0.44
N GLY A 475 -10.77 -18.27 -1.50
CA GLY A 475 -11.76 -19.32 -1.71
C GLY A 475 -12.72 -19.14 -2.89
N GLU A 476 -13.47 -20.19 -3.21
CA GLU A 476 -14.40 -20.25 -4.35
C GLU A 476 -15.84 -19.89 -3.95
N GLY A 477 -16.43 -18.95 -4.70
CA GLY A 477 -17.86 -18.66 -4.66
C GLY A 477 -18.25 -17.49 -3.77
N GLY A 478 -18.29 -16.29 -4.34
CA GLY A 478 -18.87 -15.13 -3.67
C GLY A 478 -20.36 -15.32 -3.38
N GLY A 479 -20.76 -15.17 -2.12
CA GLY A 479 -22.05 -14.57 -1.81
C GLY A 479 -21.98 -13.09 -2.16
N THR A 480 -23.04 -12.52 -2.73
CA THR A 480 -23.05 -11.13 -3.23
C THR A 480 -22.84 -10.13 -2.09
N VAL A 481 -21.60 -9.70 -1.90
CA VAL A 481 -21.33 -8.27 -1.73
C VAL A 481 -21.70 -7.58 -3.04
N ASP A 482 -22.44 -6.48 -2.94
CA ASP A 482 -22.43 -5.45 -3.99
C ASP A 482 -20.95 -5.07 -4.14
N PRO A 483 -20.37 -4.99 -5.36
CA PRO A 483 -18.99 -4.56 -5.48
C PRO A 483 -18.91 -3.12 -4.96
N GLU A 484 -18.18 -2.93 -3.87
CA GLU A 484 -17.49 -1.67 -3.61
C GLU A 484 -16.06 -1.88 -4.15
N PRO A 485 -15.48 -0.92 -4.89
CA PRO A 485 -14.51 -1.27 -5.92
C PRO A 485 -13.08 -1.39 -5.38
N GLU A 486 -12.19 -1.85 -6.28
CA GLU A 486 -10.76 -1.53 -6.25
C GLU A 486 -10.54 -0.13 -5.66
N PRO A 487 -9.58 0.08 -4.74
CA PRO A 487 -9.47 1.28 -3.90
C PRO A 487 -9.61 2.54 -4.74
N GLY A 488 -10.82 3.10 -4.74
CA GLY A 488 -11.25 3.92 -5.86
C GLY A 488 -10.37 5.15 -5.95
N THR A 489 -9.88 5.44 -7.15
CA THR A 489 -9.14 6.68 -7.38
C THR A 489 -10.08 7.82 -7.03
N ALA A 490 -9.80 8.56 -5.94
CA ALA A 490 -10.74 9.53 -5.38
C ALA A 490 -11.19 10.54 -6.44
N GLU A 491 -12.42 10.38 -6.91
CA GLU A 491 -12.97 11.16 -8.01
C GLU A 491 -13.41 12.53 -7.50
N THR A 492 -13.25 13.56 -8.33
CA THR A 492 -13.73 14.90 -7.99
C THR A 492 -15.18 15.03 -8.40
N ILE A 493 -16.09 14.97 -7.43
CA ILE A 493 -17.54 15.10 -7.61
C ILE A 493 -17.88 16.54 -8.04
N PHE A 494 -17.22 17.53 -7.43
CA PHE A 494 -17.14 18.90 -7.95
C PHE A 494 -15.91 19.64 -7.41
N LEU A 495 -15.50 20.69 -8.13
CA LEU A 495 -14.58 21.73 -7.66
C LEU A 495 -15.21 23.09 -7.99
N GLU A 496 -15.31 23.98 -7.01
CA GLU A 496 -15.82 25.33 -7.16
C GLU A 496 -14.74 26.36 -6.76
N THR A 497 -14.31 27.17 -7.73
CA THR A 497 -13.30 28.23 -7.59
C THR A 497 -13.95 29.63 -7.56
N CYS A 498 -15.25 29.68 -7.23
CA CYS A 498 -16.10 30.86 -7.28
C CYS A 498 -16.17 31.55 -8.66
N GLY A 499 -15.87 30.81 -9.74
CA GLY A 499 -15.86 31.30 -11.11
C GLY A 499 -14.52 31.85 -11.58
N GLN A 500 -14.06 31.37 -12.73
CA GLN A 500 -12.79 31.80 -13.37
C GLN A 500 -12.74 33.28 -13.85
N THR A 501 -13.87 33.99 -13.92
CA THR A 501 -13.91 35.40 -14.38
C THR A 501 -13.98 36.35 -13.18
N ASN A 502 -12.88 37.06 -12.91
CA ASN A 502 -12.75 37.96 -11.76
C ASN A 502 -13.87 39.04 -11.73
N VAL A 503 -14.63 39.10 -10.62
CA VAL A 503 -15.80 40.00 -10.45
C VAL A 503 -15.44 41.46 -10.15
N GLY A 504 -14.14 41.76 -10.03
CA GLY A 504 -13.62 43.09 -9.71
C GLY A 504 -14.08 43.58 -8.34
N SER A 505 -14.50 44.84 -8.27
CA SER A 505 -15.01 45.46 -7.03
C SER A 505 -16.48 45.13 -6.71
N THR A 506 -17.15 44.33 -7.53
CA THR A 506 -18.56 43.98 -7.35
C THR A 506 -18.69 42.90 -6.29
N LYS A 507 -19.73 43.01 -5.45
CA LYS A 507 -20.07 42.03 -4.41
C LYS A 507 -21.42 41.42 -4.76
N TYR A 508 -21.42 40.22 -5.30
CA TYR A 508 -22.63 39.51 -5.69
C TYR A 508 -23.15 38.70 -4.53
N LYS A 509 -24.41 38.90 -4.12
CA LYS A 509 -25.02 38.05 -3.09
C LYS A 509 -25.12 36.62 -3.60
N ILE A 510 -24.92 35.63 -2.71
CA ILE A 510 -24.81 34.21 -3.06
C ILE A 510 -25.95 33.76 -4.00
N ASN A 511 -27.19 34.14 -3.68
CA ASN A 511 -28.38 33.75 -4.44
C ASN A 511 -28.56 34.52 -5.77
N ASP A 512 -27.84 35.64 -5.96
CA ASP A 512 -27.86 36.47 -7.17
C ASP A 512 -26.61 36.24 -8.06
N TYR A 513 -25.58 35.56 -7.54
CA TYR A 513 -24.37 35.25 -8.28
C TYR A 513 -24.60 34.06 -9.20
N THR A 514 -24.32 34.24 -10.49
CA THR A 514 -24.46 33.23 -11.54
C THR A 514 -23.13 32.80 -12.14
N GLY A 515 -22.01 33.28 -11.59
CA GLY A 515 -20.67 33.02 -12.09
C GLY A 515 -19.98 31.80 -11.47
N TRP A 516 -20.68 30.99 -10.67
CA TRP A 516 -20.13 29.73 -10.14
C TRP A 516 -19.70 28.81 -11.27
N ASP A 517 -18.59 28.09 -11.10
CA ASP A 517 -18.12 27.12 -12.08
C ASP A 517 -19.15 26.00 -12.31
N ASN A 518 -19.93 25.67 -11.27
CA ASN A 518 -20.94 24.61 -11.28
C ASN A 518 -22.39 25.14 -11.30
N ASN A 519 -22.64 26.37 -11.77
CA ASN A 519 -23.96 27.03 -11.68
C ASN A 519 -25.10 26.30 -12.44
N GLU A 520 -24.78 25.39 -13.38
CA GLU A 520 -25.78 24.61 -14.13
C GLU A 520 -26.21 23.32 -13.41
N THR A 521 -25.40 22.82 -12.46
CA THR A 521 -25.57 21.51 -11.81
C THR A 521 -25.78 21.62 -10.31
N LEU A 522 -25.15 22.58 -9.65
CA LEU A 522 -25.24 22.81 -8.20
C LEU A 522 -26.10 24.04 -7.88
N THR A 523 -26.71 23.99 -6.70
CA THR A 523 -27.45 25.11 -6.10
C THR A 523 -26.63 25.72 -4.98
N PHE A 524 -26.30 27.01 -5.11
CA PHE A 524 -25.62 27.81 -4.10
C PHE A 524 -26.61 28.78 -3.43
N ARG A 525 -26.71 28.77 -2.11
CA ARG A 525 -27.62 29.64 -1.34
C ARG A 525 -27.00 30.12 -0.03
N ASP A 526 -27.28 31.37 0.33
CA ASP A 526 -27.17 31.81 1.72
C ASP A 526 -28.42 31.28 2.46
N GLU A 527 -28.23 30.36 3.42
CA GLU A 527 -29.32 29.72 4.18
C GLU A 527 -30.16 30.76 4.96
N PHE A 528 -29.55 31.88 5.34
CA PHE A 528 -30.24 32.93 6.09
C PHE A 528 -31.08 33.85 5.19
N ALA A 529 -31.04 33.67 3.86
CA ALA A 529 -31.69 34.56 2.90
C ALA A 529 -33.19 34.73 3.16
N GLY A 530 -33.64 35.98 3.21
CA GLY A 530 -35.00 36.36 3.62
C GLY A 530 -35.05 36.88 5.06
N GLU A 531 -34.16 36.43 5.94
CA GLU A 531 -33.86 37.10 7.21
C GLU A 531 -32.61 37.99 7.05
N PHE A 532 -31.47 37.39 6.70
CA PHE A 532 -30.16 38.02 6.53
C PHE A 532 -29.46 37.45 5.29
N GLN A 533 -28.82 38.28 4.46
CA GLN A 533 -28.16 37.80 3.24
C GLN A 533 -26.77 38.43 3.15
N ASN A 534 -25.89 37.97 4.02
CA ASN A 534 -24.66 38.66 4.36
C ASN A 534 -23.45 38.10 3.62
N ALA A 535 -23.50 36.85 3.16
CA ALA A 535 -22.46 36.30 2.29
C ALA A 535 -22.49 36.97 0.90
N ASP A 536 -21.32 37.17 0.31
CA ASP A 536 -21.16 37.63 -1.07
C ASP A 536 -19.96 36.99 -1.77
N VAL A 537 -20.07 36.70 -3.07
CA VAL A 537 -18.90 36.42 -3.93
C VAL A 537 -18.30 37.74 -4.37
N ARG A 538 -16.98 37.85 -4.18
CA ARG A 538 -16.21 39.07 -4.46
C ARG A 538 -14.75 38.75 -4.77
N ALA A 539 -14.07 39.66 -5.45
CA ALA A 539 -12.62 39.65 -5.58
C ALA A 539 -11.96 40.78 -4.77
N THR A 540 -10.64 40.79 -4.73
CA THR A 540 -9.83 41.92 -4.23
C THR A 540 -8.68 42.20 -5.20
N SER A 541 -7.83 43.19 -4.92
CA SER A 541 -6.63 43.43 -5.73
C SER A 541 -5.53 42.37 -5.60
N THR A 542 -5.66 41.41 -4.68
CA THR A 542 -4.64 40.39 -4.36
C THR A 542 -5.19 38.98 -4.16
N LEU A 543 -6.49 38.79 -4.37
CA LEU A 543 -7.21 37.52 -4.24
C LEU A 543 -8.30 37.53 -5.31
N ASP A 544 -8.43 36.41 -6.00
CA ASP A 544 -9.47 36.19 -7.01
C ASP A 544 -10.86 36.02 -6.36
N ASN A 545 -11.82 35.52 -7.13
CA ASN A 545 -13.19 35.34 -6.64
C ASN A 545 -13.20 34.42 -5.42
N ASN A 546 -13.87 34.85 -4.37
CA ASN A 546 -13.99 34.10 -3.12
C ASN A 546 -15.36 34.36 -2.50
N VAL A 547 -15.86 33.38 -1.75
CA VAL A 547 -17.02 33.55 -0.88
C VAL A 547 -16.59 34.29 0.37
N TRP A 548 -17.18 35.46 0.61
CA TRP A 548 -16.97 36.24 1.80
C TRP A 548 -18.01 35.94 2.87
N LEU A 549 -17.53 35.61 4.07
CA LEU A 549 -18.30 35.50 5.30
C LEU A 549 -17.92 36.67 6.23
N PRO A 550 -18.73 37.75 6.32
CA PRO A 550 -18.39 38.92 7.13
C PRO A 550 -18.26 38.60 8.62
N ALA A 551 -17.45 39.40 9.32
CA ALA A 551 -17.40 39.38 10.78
C ALA A 551 -18.79 39.71 11.35
N TYR A 552 -19.20 39.01 12.39
CA TYR A 552 -20.48 39.23 13.05
C TYR A 552 -20.47 40.54 13.85
N THR A 553 -21.48 41.38 13.62
CA THR A 553 -21.75 42.60 14.38
C THR A 553 -23.23 42.68 14.73
N GLN A 554 -23.55 42.86 16.03
CA GLN A 554 -24.94 42.84 16.55
C GLN A 554 -25.87 43.88 15.88
N SER A 555 -25.31 44.90 15.23
CA SER A 555 -26.02 46.00 14.58
C SER A 555 -26.18 45.87 13.06
N ILE A 556 -25.34 45.09 12.36
CA ILE A 556 -25.28 45.11 10.88
C ILE A 556 -25.06 43.71 10.30
N GLU A 557 -24.03 43.00 10.75
CA GLU A 557 -23.58 41.73 10.15
C GLU A 557 -24.03 40.55 11.03
N LYS A 558 -25.09 39.90 10.57
CA LYS A 558 -25.75 38.75 11.21
C LYS A 558 -25.25 37.45 10.53
N PRO A 559 -25.71 36.24 10.93
CA PRO A 559 -25.17 35.00 10.39
C PRO A 559 -25.15 35.00 8.86
N ALA A 560 -24.10 34.38 8.30
CA ALA A 560 -23.84 34.30 6.88
C ALA A 560 -23.53 32.85 6.54
N GLY A 561 -24.08 32.35 5.44
CA GLY A 561 -23.88 30.97 5.03
C GLY A 561 -23.55 30.81 3.56
N LEU A 562 -22.92 29.68 3.24
CA LEU A 562 -22.89 29.11 1.90
C LEU A 562 -23.35 27.66 2.00
N LYS A 563 -24.54 27.38 1.46
CA LYS A 563 -25.09 26.04 1.29
C LYS A 563 -24.95 25.64 -0.16
N ILE A 564 -24.29 24.50 -0.38
CA ILE A 564 -24.06 23.86 -1.67
C ILE A 564 -24.89 22.57 -1.66
N SER A 565 -25.75 22.39 -2.67
CA SER A 565 -26.56 21.18 -2.84
C SER A 565 -26.79 20.89 -4.33
N GLY A 566 -27.44 19.77 -4.64
CA GLY A 566 -27.69 19.34 -6.03
C GLY A 566 -26.62 18.42 -6.63
N PHE A 567 -25.48 18.26 -5.95
CA PHE A 567 -24.55 17.16 -6.22
C PHE A 567 -25.21 15.81 -5.94
N ASN A 568 -24.77 14.75 -6.61
CA ASN A 568 -25.20 13.38 -6.33
C ASN A 568 -24.03 12.56 -5.79
N VAL A 569 -24.17 12.08 -4.55
CA VAL A 569 -23.23 11.16 -3.89
C VAL A 569 -23.76 9.74 -3.74
N SER A 570 -24.91 9.40 -4.36
CA SER A 570 -25.52 8.06 -4.22
C SER A 570 -24.57 6.92 -4.58
N ASN A 571 -23.67 7.18 -5.53
CA ASN A 571 -22.70 6.23 -6.08
C ASN A 571 -21.27 6.51 -5.57
N TYR A 572 -21.11 7.13 -4.40
CA TYR A 572 -19.80 7.39 -3.80
C TYR A 572 -19.80 7.12 -2.29
N THR A 573 -18.70 6.56 -1.77
CA THR A 573 -18.36 6.45 -0.34
C THR A 573 -17.10 7.25 -0.02
N SER A 574 -16.67 7.23 1.24
CA SER A 574 -15.41 7.82 1.71
C SER A 574 -15.29 9.31 1.32
N LEU A 575 -16.41 10.03 1.43
CA LEU A 575 -16.51 11.42 1.00
C LEU A 575 -15.51 12.30 1.76
N SER A 576 -14.81 13.16 1.03
CA SER A 576 -13.83 14.11 1.56
C SER A 576 -14.05 15.49 0.95
N LEU A 577 -14.12 16.50 1.82
CA LEU A 577 -14.25 17.91 1.47
C LEU A 577 -12.91 18.58 1.71
N GLU A 578 -12.37 19.15 0.64
CA GLU A 578 -11.20 20.01 0.66
C GLU A 578 -11.65 21.44 0.35
N TYR A 579 -11.16 22.43 1.10
CA TYR A 579 -11.43 23.84 0.81
C TYR A 579 -10.31 24.73 1.34
N ASP A 580 -10.04 25.82 0.63
CA ASP A 580 -9.15 26.88 1.11
C ASP A 580 -9.95 27.89 1.93
N ILE A 581 -9.44 28.24 3.10
CA ILE A 581 -10.00 29.26 3.99
C ILE A 581 -8.93 30.30 4.35
N ALA A 582 -9.32 31.57 4.47
CA ALA A 582 -8.45 32.64 4.92
C ALA A 582 -9.16 33.59 5.90
N ALA A 583 -8.56 33.83 7.07
CA ALA A 583 -8.99 34.90 7.97
C ALA A 583 -8.60 36.28 7.41
N ASN A 584 -9.51 37.24 7.46
CA ASN A 584 -9.24 38.62 7.06
C ASN A 584 -8.40 39.38 8.10
N VAL A 585 -8.51 39.00 9.37
CA VAL A 585 -7.69 39.49 10.49
C VAL A 585 -7.26 38.30 11.36
N THR A 586 -5.99 38.25 11.74
CA THR A 586 -5.40 37.29 12.67
C THR A 586 -5.07 37.94 14.03
N PRO A 587 -5.04 37.21 15.15
CA PRO A 587 -5.21 35.75 15.27
C PRO A 587 -6.68 35.31 15.15
N ALA A 588 -6.87 34.14 14.54
CA ALA A 588 -8.14 33.46 14.40
C ALA A 588 -7.87 31.98 14.08
N ASN A 589 -8.84 31.09 14.31
CA ASN A 589 -8.73 29.67 13.97
C ASN A 589 -9.75 29.26 12.91
N GLN A 590 -9.40 28.31 12.04
CA GLN A 590 -10.22 27.88 10.91
C GLN A 590 -11.58 27.27 11.32
N ASN A 591 -11.64 26.61 12.49
CA ASN A 591 -12.85 25.99 13.03
C ASN A 591 -13.92 26.97 13.55
N ILE A 592 -13.66 28.29 13.46
CA ILE A 592 -14.67 29.33 13.72
C ILE A 592 -15.77 29.29 12.65
N ILE A 593 -15.42 28.93 11.40
CA ILE A 593 -16.41 28.61 10.37
C ILE A 593 -16.82 27.16 10.53
N LYS A 594 -18.12 26.94 10.75
CA LYS A 594 -18.71 25.63 11.00
C LYS A 594 -19.11 25.00 9.68
N VAL A 595 -18.81 23.71 9.48
CA VAL A 595 -19.30 22.95 8.32
C VAL A 595 -20.39 21.98 8.78
N ARG A 596 -21.50 21.93 8.05
CA ARG A 596 -22.68 21.13 8.38
C ARG A 596 -23.19 20.38 7.16
N THR A 597 -23.89 19.29 7.43
CA THR A 597 -24.61 18.46 6.45
C THR A 597 -26.01 18.15 7.00
N ASP A 598 -26.86 17.49 6.21
CA ASP A 598 -28.13 16.95 6.69
C ASP A 598 -27.96 15.83 7.73
N LYS A 599 -26.76 15.24 7.83
CA LYS A 599 -26.39 14.22 8.82
C LYS A 599 -25.84 14.82 10.12
N GLY A 600 -25.54 16.12 10.15
CA GLY A 600 -25.08 16.84 11.34
C GLY A 600 -23.88 17.77 11.09
N ASN A 601 -23.30 18.29 12.18
CA ASN A 601 -22.14 19.17 12.15
C ASN A 601 -20.85 18.34 12.02
N LEU A 602 -19.90 18.79 11.19
CA LEU A 602 -18.57 18.21 11.09
C LEU A 602 -17.63 18.82 12.14
N THR A 603 -16.64 18.04 12.58
CA THR A 603 -15.56 18.52 13.46
C THR A 603 -14.42 19.06 12.60
N ILE A 604 -14.19 20.38 12.66
CA ILE A 604 -13.07 21.05 11.97
C ILE A 604 -11.90 21.22 12.93
N GLU A 605 -10.68 20.90 12.48
CA GLU A 605 -9.45 21.08 13.25
C GLU A 605 -9.26 22.54 13.68
N SER A 606 -8.97 22.77 14.98
CA SER A 606 -8.71 24.11 15.53
C SER A 606 -7.26 24.55 15.27
N LYS A 607 -7.04 25.21 14.13
CA LYS A 607 -5.71 25.66 13.67
C LYS A 607 -5.68 27.16 13.38
N GLU A 608 -4.67 27.85 13.91
CA GLU A 608 -4.50 29.31 13.78
C GLU A 608 -3.95 29.71 12.39
N PHE A 609 -4.43 30.82 11.84
CA PHE A 609 -3.94 31.36 10.57
C PHE A 609 -2.59 32.07 10.72
N ALA A 610 -1.64 31.71 9.85
CA ALA A 610 -0.28 32.26 9.89
C ALA A 610 -0.18 33.77 9.52
N ALA A 611 -1.16 34.33 8.80
CA ALA A 611 -1.21 35.75 8.44
C ALA A 611 -2.60 36.18 7.92
N ASN A 612 -2.89 37.48 7.99
CA ASN A 612 -4.07 38.08 7.35
C ASN A 612 -4.15 37.73 5.85
N ASN A 613 -5.33 37.35 5.37
CA ASN A 613 -5.65 37.10 3.97
C ASN A 613 -4.78 36.02 3.29
N LYS A 614 -4.14 35.15 4.08
CA LYS A 614 -3.40 34.00 3.55
C LYS A 614 -4.27 32.74 3.66
N TYR A 615 -4.49 32.08 2.53
CA TYR A 615 -5.19 30.80 2.50
C TYR A 615 -4.40 29.70 3.21
N GLN A 616 -5.13 28.78 3.83
CA GLN A 616 -4.68 27.45 4.19
C GLN A 616 -5.79 26.45 3.88
N THR A 617 -5.40 25.27 3.44
CA THR A 617 -6.33 24.20 3.04
C THR A 617 -6.81 23.43 4.26
N VAL A 618 -8.10 23.12 4.28
CA VAL A 618 -8.76 22.22 5.24
C VAL A 618 -9.24 21.00 4.48
N THR A 619 -8.95 19.81 5.01
CA THR A 619 -9.48 18.54 4.51
C THR A 619 -10.28 17.88 5.64
N VAL A 620 -11.50 17.44 5.35
CA VAL A 620 -12.40 16.80 6.34
C VAL A 620 -13.23 15.69 5.69
N SER A 621 -13.33 14.53 6.35
CA SER A 621 -14.22 13.45 5.93
C SER A 621 -15.68 13.78 6.21
N LEU A 622 -16.60 13.34 5.34
CA LEU A 622 -18.03 13.54 5.46
C LEU A 622 -18.75 12.19 5.61
N PRO A 623 -19.90 12.16 6.29
CA PRO A 623 -20.79 11.01 6.23
C PRO A 623 -21.26 10.74 4.79
N ASP A 624 -21.52 9.48 4.47
CA ASP A 624 -22.09 9.09 3.19
C ASP A 624 -23.55 9.59 3.03
N ASP A 625 -24.02 9.56 1.78
CA ASP A 625 -25.39 9.92 1.38
C ASP A 625 -25.87 11.30 1.84
N ILE A 626 -24.95 12.26 2.03
CA ILE A 626 -25.26 13.67 2.34
C ILE A 626 -25.96 14.36 1.16
N THR A 627 -26.82 15.33 1.46
CA THR A 627 -27.62 16.07 0.46
C THR A 627 -27.25 17.55 0.34
N TYR A 628 -26.46 18.07 1.29
CA TYR A 628 -25.85 19.40 1.19
C TYR A 628 -24.56 19.49 2.02
N ILE A 629 -23.73 20.47 1.68
CA ILE A 629 -22.62 20.96 2.48
C ILE A 629 -22.92 22.44 2.78
N GLU A 630 -22.85 22.82 4.06
CA GLU A 630 -23.19 24.17 4.52
C GLU A 630 -22.06 24.74 5.38
N PHE A 631 -21.42 25.80 4.89
CA PHE A 631 -20.50 26.63 5.66
C PHE A 631 -21.29 27.70 6.41
N VAL A 632 -21.08 27.83 7.71
CA VAL A 632 -21.82 28.77 8.57
C VAL A 632 -20.87 29.63 9.39
N SER A 633 -21.05 30.93 9.22
CA SER A 633 -20.49 31.99 10.05
C SER A 633 -21.57 32.51 10.99
N ASP A 634 -21.33 32.43 12.30
CA ASP A 634 -22.20 32.99 13.35
C ASP A 634 -21.42 33.94 14.28
N ALA A 635 -21.89 34.14 15.51
CA ALA A 635 -21.32 35.11 16.45
C ALA A 635 -19.86 34.86 16.86
N ASP A 636 -19.34 33.64 16.63
CA ASP A 636 -17.93 33.32 16.88
C ASP A 636 -16.99 33.96 15.84
N ASN A 637 -17.49 34.25 14.63
CA ASN A 637 -16.72 34.96 13.60
C ASN A 637 -16.63 36.45 13.94
N THR A 638 -15.49 36.90 14.47
CA THR A 638 -15.23 38.32 14.79
C THR A 638 -14.26 39.00 13.82
N VAL A 639 -13.76 38.29 12.80
CA VAL A 639 -12.65 38.74 11.94
C VAL A 639 -12.99 38.82 10.45
N GLY A 640 -13.98 38.03 10.00
CA GLY A 640 -14.35 37.81 8.62
C GLY A 640 -13.47 36.77 7.93
N PHE A 641 -14.07 35.90 7.12
CA PHE A 641 -13.40 34.79 6.45
C PHE A 641 -13.69 34.76 4.95
N ARG A 642 -12.75 34.19 4.19
CA ARG A 642 -12.93 33.84 2.77
C ARG A 642 -12.89 32.33 2.61
N LEU A 643 -13.72 31.81 1.72
CA LEU A 643 -13.70 30.42 1.26
C LEU A 643 -13.48 30.39 -0.25
N ASP A 644 -12.69 29.41 -0.70
CA ASP A 644 -12.28 29.24 -2.09
C ASP A 644 -11.89 27.76 -2.34
N ASN A 645 -11.68 27.38 -3.60
CA ASN A 645 -11.28 26.03 -4.02
C ASN A 645 -12.07 24.90 -3.33
N ILE A 646 -13.40 25.05 -3.25
CA ILE A 646 -14.27 24.13 -2.52
C ILE A 646 -14.46 22.87 -3.37
N LYS A 647 -13.89 21.75 -2.92
CA LYS A 647 -13.79 20.50 -3.66
C LYS A 647 -14.39 19.35 -2.87
N LEU A 648 -15.37 18.67 -3.45
CA LEU A 648 -15.88 17.41 -2.92
C LEU A 648 -15.30 16.25 -3.72
N THR A 649 -14.68 15.30 -3.04
CA THR A 649 -14.22 14.03 -3.62
C THR A 649 -14.90 12.85 -2.96
N GLY A 650 -14.95 11.73 -3.67
CA GLY A 650 -15.45 10.46 -3.16
C GLY A 650 -14.79 9.28 -3.87
N ILE A 651 -14.80 8.14 -3.22
CA ILE A 651 -14.50 6.85 -3.84
C ILE A 651 -15.79 6.39 -4.50
N SER A 652 -15.78 6.11 -5.81
CA SER A 652 -16.97 5.56 -6.48
C SER A 652 -17.39 4.25 -5.81
N LYS A 653 -18.70 4.00 -5.70
CA LYS A 653 -19.30 2.71 -5.33
C LYS A 653 -19.30 1.80 -6.55
#